data_AF-A0A848TRM9-F1
#
_entry.id   AF-A0A848TRM9-F1
#
_cell.length_a   1.000
_cell.length_b   1.000
_cell.length_c   1.000
_cell.angle_alpha   90.00
_cell.angle_beta   90.00
_cell.angle_gamma   90.00
#
_symmetry.space_group_name_H-M   'P 1'
#
loop_
_entity.id
_entity.type
_entity.pdbx_description
1 polymer ?
#
loop_
_entity_poly.entity_id
_entity_poly.type
_entity_poly.pdbx_seq_one_letter_code
_entity_poly.pdbx_strand_id
1 'polypeptide(L)'
;MNDDIPGVDIQPGRRSFFERASIVWLVPVAALLIAVGIALTTWRDQGPVIEIAFTEAGGILTNETQLKYRNVAVGVVEGIRFSENLERVIVSVRLDKSVAAFVDGDAAFWVVRPEVSASGVSGLETVLSGVYIEGSWDNMADGTQFRFDGLDEAPLVTSGRRGLEIELRSSRDSGMTENTPIVYKGIEVGRIGNARISQDGRWVFANAIIFEPQDQLVTTATRFWDTSGFSFSLGPNGAELDFSSVASLIAGGITFDTLVSGGQTVRPGTVFEVFPDQAAARTSIFEQSDGNEITLTAIFEDNVSGLAAGAPVEWRGVNIGEVLNVTGLIDADRFGDARVRLMATIEIRPARFGLVGDQSEEDVLQYLAEQIDEGLRARLASASILTGGLKIEMVTDPEAQPAELDLSGDPFPVFPVTASEIADVSATAEGVFQRINALPVEELLESTIAFLDNATAFVTSEDFRETPGELRGLLSDARGLVGSDEVQALPGELSAAMADIRSATSDLREIVATLAEADAANRLVAAVDQVTSAGKAAEEALAGIPDLTARIDALVVKATDLPLEDLTAEATGLARDARGFIGSEAAQALPASVSEAVASLGAVLDDLTEAGTAQQLNAALASAREAAAAVELAVQDVPQVVERIDRIVANAEDVKLDALATELGEVLASADALFGDAGEADLPAALAGAFREMDQALAELRAGGLIDSANETLASTRQAASAVADAAEDLPGLVQRIDRALTQAQGTLSTYDDSSTFSREVAAALRDIQRAAKSVDSLARTLERRPNSIILGR
;
A
#
# COMPACT_ATOMS: atom_id res chain seq x y z
N MET A 1 16.17 95.48 -109.33
CA MET A 1 17.10 94.97 -108.29
C MET A 1 16.24 94.51 -107.13
N ASN A 2 16.54 93.31 -106.63
CA ASN A 2 15.91 92.69 -105.46
C ASN A 2 15.94 93.65 -104.26
N ASP A 3 14.88 93.63 -103.46
CA ASP A 3 14.97 93.87 -102.02
C ASP A 3 14.30 92.70 -101.32
N ASP A 4 15.15 91.90 -100.67
CA ASP A 4 14.82 90.81 -99.76
C ASP A 4 14.16 91.38 -98.50
N ILE A 5 13.03 90.78 -98.09
CA ILE A 5 12.39 91.04 -96.79
C ILE A 5 12.93 89.98 -95.82
N PRO A 6 13.42 90.35 -94.62
CA PRO A 6 14.00 89.39 -93.68
C PRO A 6 12.94 88.43 -93.12
N GLY A 7 13.26 87.14 -93.12
CA GLY A 7 12.43 86.08 -92.54
C GLY A 7 12.36 86.17 -91.02
N VAL A 8 11.15 86.11 -90.46
CA VAL A 8 10.89 85.99 -89.03
C VAL A 8 10.96 84.51 -88.64
N ASP A 9 11.90 84.17 -87.75
CA ASP A 9 11.99 82.85 -87.12
C ASP A 9 10.92 82.73 -86.03
N ILE A 10 9.94 81.84 -86.23
CA ILE A 10 8.90 81.53 -85.25
C ILE A 10 9.20 80.15 -84.69
N GLN A 11 9.87 80.12 -83.53
CA GLN A 11 10.00 78.88 -82.76
C GLN A 11 8.64 78.50 -82.14
N PRO A 12 8.16 77.25 -82.31
CA PRO A 12 6.95 76.80 -81.62
C PRO A 12 7.25 76.67 -80.13
N GLY A 13 6.52 77.42 -79.29
CA GLY A 13 6.61 77.31 -77.85
C GLY A 13 6.35 75.88 -77.38
N ARG A 14 7.34 75.27 -76.72
CA ARG A 14 7.18 74.00 -76.00
C ARG A 14 6.11 74.19 -74.94
N ARG A 15 4.91 73.64 -75.18
CA ARG A 15 3.85 73.55 -74.16
C ARG A 15 4.34 72.68 -72.99
N SER A 16 4.20 73.21 -71.78
CA SER A 16 4.61 72.57 -70.53
C SER A 16 3.80 71.28 -70.29
N PHE A 17 4.47 70.23 -69.79
CA PHE A 17 3.89 68.91 -69.54
C PHE A 17 2.67 68.96 -68.60
N PHE A 18 2.60 69.99 -67.74
CA PHE A 18 1.51 70.21 -66.79
C PHE A 18 0.19 70.68 -67.41
N GLU A 19 0.18 71.19 -68.66
CA GLU A 19 -1.08 71.59 -69.34
C GLU A 19 -1.85 70.40 -69.95
N ARG A 20 -1.25 69.21 -70.02
CA ARG A 20 -1.91 67.97 -70.52
C ARG A 20 -2.26 66.98 -69.40
N ALA A 21 -1.86 67.24 -68.16
CA ALA A 21 -2.22 66.42 -67.03
C ALA A 21 -3.65 66.75 -66.60
N SER A 22 -4.61 65.94 -67.03
CA SER A 22 -6.00 66.01 -66.59
C SER A 22 -6.08 65.93 -65.06
N ILE A 23 -6.79 66.85 -64.42
CA ILE A 23 -7.13 66.84 -62.98
C ILE A 23 -7.74 65.49 -62.53
N VAL A 24 -8.30 64.72 -63.46
CA VAL A 24 -8.84 63.38 -63.22
C VAL A 24 -7.78 62.39 -62.71
N TRP A 25 -6.49 62.60 -63.01
CA TRP A 25 -5.39 61.73 -62.55
C TRP A 25 -4.86 62.03 -61.14
N LEU A 26 -5.28 63.14 -60.50
CA LEU A 26 -4.88 63.47 -59.13
C LEU A 26 -5.50 62.52 -58.10
N VAL A 27 -6.74 62.07 -58.32
CA VAL A 27 -7.46 61.21 -57.38
C VAL A 27 -6.82 59.80 -57.26
N PRO A 28 -6.47 59.09 -58.35
CA PRO A 28 -5.78 57.80 -58.25
C PRO A 28 -4.39 57.89 -57.61
N VAL A 29 -3.63 58.96 -57.89
CA VAL A 29 -2.29 59.15 -57.31
C VAL A 29 -2.38 59.46 -55.82
N ALA A 30 -3.34 60.30 -55.40
CA ALA A 30 -3.58 60.56 -53.99
C ALA A 30 -4.02 59.27 -53.25
N ALA A 31 -4.91 58.48 -53.85
CA ALA A 31 -5.32 57.18 -53.30
C ALA A 31 -4.14 56.21 -53.18
N LEU A 32 -3.24 56.16 -54.17
CA LEU A 32 -2.01 55.35 -54.11
C LEU A 32 -1.08 55.81 -52.99
N LEU A 33 -0.86 57.12 -52.83
CA LEU A 33 -0.01 57.64 -51.76
C LEU A 33 -0.58 57.36 -50.37
N ILE A 34 -1.92 57.45 -50.21
CA ILE A 34 -2.60 57.06 -48.97
C ILE A 34 -2.44 55.55 -48.73
N ALA A 35 -2.64 54.71 -49.74
CA ALA A 35 -2.48 53.27 -49.63
C ALA A 35 -1.04 52.86 -49.27
N VAL A 36 -0.04 53.50 -49.90
CA VAL A 36 1.38 53.31 -49.57
C VAL A 36 1.68 53.82 -48.16
N GLY A 37 1.12 54.97 -47.78
CA GLY A 37 1.23 55.51 -46.42
C GLY A 37 0.69 54.54 -45.36
N ILE A 38 -0.51 54.01 -45.58
CA ILE A 38 -1.14 53.00 -44.71
C ILE A 38 -0.27 51.74 -44.66
N ALA A 39 0.18 51.24 -45.81
CA ALA A 39 1.04 50.05 -45.87
C ALA A 39 2.35 50.23 -45.09
N LEU A 40 2.99 51.40 -45.20
CA LEU A 40 4.21 51.72 -44.46
C LEU A 40 3.96 51.85 -42.94
N THR A 41 2.86 52.48 -42.53
CA THR A 41 2.50 52.55 -41.11
C THR A 41 2.21 51.16 -40.54
N THR A 42 1.43 50.35 -41.27
CA THR A 42 1.10 48.98 -40.87
C THR A 42 2.36 48.12 -40.75
N TRP A 43 3.32 48.26 -41.66
CA TRP A 43 4.57 47.51 -41.58
C TRP A 43 5.48 47.97 -40.44
N ARG A 44 5.51 49.27 -40.11
CA ARG A 44 6.34 49.81 -39.02
C ARG A 44 5.76 49.57 -37.62
N ASP A 45 4.45 49.37 -37.54
CA ASP A 45 3.74 49.14 -36.28
C ASP A 45 3.62 47.65 -35.93
N GLN A 46 3.98 46.74 -36.86
CA GLN A 46 4.16 45.31 -36.58
C GLN A 46 5.40 45.08 -35.72
N GLY A 47 5.28 44.20 -34.70
CA GLY A 47 6.44 43.73 -33.95
C GLY A 47 7.22 42.64 -34.69
N PRO A 48 8.41 42.27 -34.18
CA PRO A 48 9.28 41.28 -34.81
C PRO A 48 8.67 39.88 -34.78
N VAL A 49 9.08 39.04 -35.73
CA VAL A 49 8.75 37.61 -35.75
C VAL A 49 9.93 36.83 -35.17
N ILE A 50 9.66 35.98 -34.20
CA ILE A 50 10.61 35.05 -33.60
C ILE A 50 10.30 33.62 -34.05
N GLU A 51 11.32 32.78 -34.10
CA GLU A 51 11.21 31.35 -34.39
C GLU A 51 11.46 30.55 -33.11
N ILE A 52 10.52 29.71 -32.70
CA ILE A 52 10.64 28.83 -31.54
C ILE A 52 10.61 27.38 -32.04
N ALA A 53 11.66 26.61 -31.74
CA ALA A 53 11.77 25.22 -32.16
C ALA A 53 11.32 24.28 -31.03
N PHE A 54 10.21 23.59 -31.22
CA PHE A 54 9.69 22.57 -30.29
C PHE A 54 9.93 21.16 -30.83
N THR A 55 10.00 20.17 -29.95
CA THR A 55 9.99 18.75 -30.33
C THR A 55 8.62 18.38 -30.90
N GLU A 56 7.55 18.83 -30.25
CA GLU A 56 6.16 18.61 -30.66
C GLU A 56 5.36 19.93 -30.68
N ALA A 57 4.39 20.04 -31.58
CA ALA A 57 3.53 21.23 -31.72
C ALA A 57 2.03 20.88 -31.75
N GLY A 58 1.64 19.76 -31.11
CA GLY A 58 0.25 19.31 -31.06
C GLY A 58 -0.69 20.40 -30.53
N GLY A 59 -1.75 20.70 -31.28
CA GLY A 59 -2.77 21.70 -30.91
C GLY A 59 -2.41 23.16 -31.20
N ILE A 60 -1.19 23.47 -31.69
CA ILE A 60 -0.83 24.83 -32.12
C ILE A 60 -1.44 25.10 -33.51
N LEU A 61 -2.17 26.20 -33.63
CA LEU A 61 -2.86 26.61 -34.85
C LEU A 61 -2.35 27.97 -35.34
N THR A 62 -2.14 28.06 -36.65
CA THR A 62 -1.67 29.30 -37.30
C THR A 62 -2.75 30.37 -37.27
N ASN A 63 -2.40 31.58 -36.86
CA ASN A 63 -3.25 32.76 -36.63
C ASN A 63 -4.30 32.63 -35.52
N GLU A 64 -4.28 31.54 -34.74
CA GLU A 64 -5.22 31.31 -33.64
C GLU A 64 -4.49 31.18 -32.30
N THR A 65 -3.39 30.42 -32.27
CA THR A 65 -2.59 30.24 -31.05
C THR A 65 -1.86 31.53 -30.68
N GLN A 66 -2.01 31.93 -29.41
CA GLN A 66 -1.41 33.13 -28.85
C GLN A 66 -0.15 32.78 -28.06
N LEU A 67 0.81 33.70 -28.08
CA LEU A 67 1.89 33.75 -27.10
C LEU A 67 1.43 34.61 -25.91
N LYS A 68 1.57 34.09 -24.71
CA LYS A 68 1.21 34.76 -23.47
C LYS A 68 2.41 34.97 -22.56
N TYR A 69 2.39 36.06 -21.80
CA TYR A 69 3.31 36.33 -20.70
C TYR A 69 2.50 36.75 -19.49
N ARG A 70 2.63 36.02 -18.38
CA ARG A 70 1.85 36.25 -17.16
C ARG A 70 0.34 36.28 -17.45
N ASN A 71 -0.10 35.33 -18.29
CA ASN A 71 -1.49 35.21 -18.73
C ASN A 71 -2.04 36.43 -19.55
N VAL A 72 -1.16 37.24 -20.12
CA VAL A 72 -1.51 38.34 -21.04
C VAL A 72 -1.03 38.00 -22.44
N ALA A 73 -1.91 38.10 -23.45
CA ALA A 73 -1.52 37.89 -24.84
C ALA A 73 -0.55 38.98 -25.32
N VAL A 74 0.59 38.55 -25.83
CA VAL A 74 1.74 39.39 -26.23
C VAL A 74 2.33 38.99 -27.59
N GLY A 75 1.67 38.05 -28.28
CA GLY A 75 2.01 37.65 -29.64
C GLY A 75 1.04 36.61 -30.21
N VAL A 76 1.18 36.31 -31.50
CA VAL A 76 0.34 35.35 -32.23
C VAL A 76 1.20 34.49 -33.16
N VAL A 77 0.88 33.20 -33.27
CA VAL A 77 1.54 32.27 -34.20
C VAL A 77 1.17 32.62 -35.65
N GLU A 78 2.15 32.85 -36.52
CA GLU A 78 1.93 33.16 -37.94
C GLU A 78 2.23 32.01 -38.88
N GLY A 79 3.02 31.03 -38.44
CA GLY A 79 3.38 29.89 -39.29
C GLY A 79 3.97 28.74 -38.50
N ILE A 80 3.79 27.54 -39.03
CA ILE A 80 4.30 26.28 -38.46
C ILE A 80 4.97 25.53 -39.61
N ARG A 81 6.22 25.11 -39.40
CA ARG A 81 6.99 24.33 -40.38
C ARG A 81 7.83 23.29 -39.66
N PHE A 82 8.18 22.21 -40.34
CA PHE A 82 9.19 21.28 -39.82
C PHE A 82 10.61 21.80 -40.10
N SER A 83 11.56 21.38 -39.28
CA SER A 83 12.99 21.50 -39.59
C SER A 83 13.35 20.68 -40.84
N GLU A 84 14.48 20.96 -41.47
CA GLU A 84 14.90 20.27 -42.70
C GLU A 84 15.03 18.75 -42.52
N ASN A 85 15.37 18.30 -41.31
CA ASN A 85 15.49 16.89 -40.93
C ASN A 85 14.20 16.31 -40.30
N LEU A 86 13.12 17.08 -40.23
CA LEU A 86 11.83 16.71 -39.63
C LEU A 86 11.85 16.35 -38.13
N GLU A 87 12.98 16.54 -37.43
CA GLU A 87 13.10 16.25 -36.00
C GLU A 87 12.43 17.29 -35.10
N ARG A 88 12.21 18.51 -35.60
CA ARG A 88 11.66 19.63 -34.81
C ARG A 88 10.59 20.39 -35.56
N VAL A 89 9.65 20.96 -34.83
CA VAL A 89 8.64 21.89 -35.34
C VAL A 89 9.06 23.32 -35.03
N ILE A 90 9.25 24.11 -36.08
CA ILE A 90 9.60 25.53 -35.99
C ILE A 90 8.31 26.34 -36.09
N VAL A 91 7.97 27.01 -34.99
CA VAL A 91 6.80 27.88 -34.87
C VAL A 91 7.26 29.33 -34.99
N SER A 92 6.72 30.04 -35.99
CA SER A 92 6.97 31.48 -36.18
C SER A 92 5.92 32.28 -35.43
N VAL A 93 6.34 33.05 -34.43
CA VAL A 93 5.46 33.87 -33.58
C VAL A 93 5.74 35.34 -33.81
N ARG A 94 4.70 36.12 -34.10
CA ARG A 94 4.81 37.58 -34.14
C ARG A 94 4.59 38.17 -32.76
N LEU A 95 5.61 38.84 -32.25
CA LEU A 95 5.57 39.52 -30.96
C LEU A 95 4.88 40.88 -31.08
N ASP A 96 4.27 41.31 -29.98
CA ASP A 96 3.89 42.71 -29.81
C ASP A 96 5.14 43.58 -29.65
N LYS A 97 5.12 44.73 -30.32
CA LYS A 97 6.23 45.69 -30.32
C LYS A 97 6.60 46.20 -28.91
N SER A 98 5.64 46.21 -27.99
CA SER A 98 5.82 46.62 -26.60
C SER A 98 6.67 45.65 -25.77
N VAL A 99 6.64 44.36 -26.09
CA VAL A 99 7.38 43.32 -25.34
C VAL A 99 8.67 42.90 -26.03
N ALA A 100 8.80 43.15 -27.32
CA ALA A 100 9.92 42.69 -28.13
C ALA A 100 11.30 42.99 -27.53
N ALA A 101 11.49 44.17 -26.92
CA ALA A 101 12.77 44.58 -26.35
C ALA A 101 13.20 43.80 -25.09
N PHE A 102 12.28 43.06 -24.48
CA PHE A 102 12.49 42.24 -23.27
C PHE A 102 12.63 40.75 -23.58
N VAL A 103 12.40 40.34 -24.83
CA VAL A 103 12.52 38.95 -25.27
C VAL A 103 13.95 38.73 -25.77
N ASP A 104 14.87 38.66 -24.83
CA ASP A 104 16.30 38.41 -25.06
C ASP A 104 16.63 36.91 -24.95
N GLY A 105 17.92 36.57 -24.88
CA GLY A 105 18.38 35.18 -24.89
C GLY A 105 18.03 34.35 -23.65
N ASP A 106 17.63 34.99 -22.56
CA ASP A 106 17.21 34.31 -21.33
C ASP A 106 15.70 33.98 -21.34
N ALA A 107 14.98 34.36 -22.41
CA ALA A 107 13.58 34.04 -22.57
C ALA A 107 13.34 32.55 -22.81
N ALA A 108 12.45 31.95 -22.01
CA ALA A 108 12.01 30.57 -22.12
C ALA A 108 10.57 30.50 -22.65
N PHE A 109 10.27 29.49 -23.46
CA PHE A 109 8.95 29.27 -24.07
C PHE A 109 8.53 27.82 -23.94
N TRP A 110 7.29 27.55 -23.58
CA TRP A 110 6.71 26.19 -23.54
C TRP A 110 5.25 26.21 -24.00
N VAL A 111 4.76 25.05 -24.41
CA VAL A 111 3.37 24.88 -24.85
C VAL A 111 2.50 24.51 -23.66
N VAL A 112 1.40 25.23 -23.44
CA VAL A 112 0.43 24.93 -22.39
C VAL A 112 -0.78 24.23 -23.01
N ARG A 113 -1.06 23.02 -22.53
CA ARG A 113 -2.11 22.12 -22.98
C ARG A 113 -2.88 21.54 -21.78
N PRO A 114 -4.07 20.98 -21.96
CA PRO A 114 -4.83 20.42 -20.85
C PRO A 114 -4.18 19.10 -20.44
N GLU A 115 -3.81 18.98 -19.18
CA GLU A 115 -3.16 17.79 -18.65
C GLU A 115 -3.94 17.23 -17.46
N VAL A 116 -4.14 15.92 -17.49
CA VAL A 116 -4.82 15.16 -16.43
C VAL A 116 -3.78 14.27 -15.79
N SER A 117 -3.52 14.50 -14.50
CA SER A 117 -2.60 13.73 -13.69
C SER A 117 -3.34 13.12 -12.50
N ALA A 118 -2.75 12.11 -11.86
CA ALA A 118 -3.25 11.56 -10.60
C ALA A 118 -3.34 12.64 -9.50
N SER A 119 -2.47 13.65 -9.55
CA SER A 119 -2.42 14.79 -8.62
C SER A 119 -3.40 15.93 -8.91
N GLY A 120 -4.13 15.90 -10.04
CA GLY A 120 -5.09 16.93 -10.41
C GLY A 120 -5.11 17.28 -11.91
N VAL A 121 -5.92 18.30 -12.26
CA VAL A 121 -6.10 18.76 -13.64
C VAL A 121 -5.51 20.16 -13.81
N SER A 122 -4.56 20.31 -14.74
CA SER A 122 -3.95 21.59 -15.12
C SER A 122 -4.38 22.00 -16.54
N GLY A 123 -4.30 23.30 -16.84
CA GLY A 123 -4.56 23.82 -18.19
C GLY A 123 -6.03 23.74 -18.62
N LEU A 124 -7.00 23.71 -17.69
CA LEU A 124 -8.44 23.66 -18.00
C LEU A 124 -8.90 24.82 -18.90
N GLU A 125 -8.24 25.97 -18.81
CA GLU A 125 -8.46 27.12 -19.68
C GLU A 125 -8.24 26.78 -21.17
N THR A 126 -7.38 25.82 -21.47
CA THR A 126 -7.08 25.40 -22.86
C THR A 126 -8.19 24.54 -23.46
N VAL A 127 -9.06 23.94 -22.64
CA VAL A 127 -10.23 23.18 -23.12
C VAL A 127 -11.20 24.09 -23.87
N LEU A 128 -11.34 25.34 -23.42
CA LEU A 128 -12.21 26.34 -24.06
C LEU A 128 -11.45 27.29 -24.98
N SER A 129 -10.25 27.73 -24.59
CA SER A 129 -9.49 28.75 -25.33
C SER A 129 -8.46 28.21 -26.32
N GLY A 130 -8.26 26.89 -26.33
CA GLY A 130 -7.24 26.22 -27.14
C GLY A 130 -5.84 26.22 -26.50
N VAL A 131 -4.93 25.46 -27.11
CA VAL A 131 -3.51 25.40 -26.73
C VAL A 131 -2.84 26.76 -26.98
N TYR A 132 -2.01 27.21 -26.04
CA TYR A 132 -1.26 28.46 -26.17
C TYR A 132 0.22 28.28 -25.81
N ILE A 133 1.05 29.23 -26.23
CA ILE A 133 2.48 29.25 -25.85
C ILE A 133 2.62 30.23 -24.69
N GLU A 134 3.22 29.81 -23.57
CA GLU A 134 3.60 30.73 -22.50
C GLU A 134 5.09 31.06 -22.64
N GLY A 135 5.43 32.32 -22.42
CA GLY A 135 6.79 32.81 -22.38
C GLY A 135 7.15 33.36 -20.99
N SER A 136 8.42 33.24 -20.62
CA SER A 136 8.98 33.76 -19.39
C SER A 136 10.31 34.45 -19.66
N TRP A 137 10.42 35.72 -19.29
CA TRP A 137 11.62 36.55 -19.36
C TRP A 137 11.61 37.55 -18.20
N ASP A 138 12.73 38.23 -17.98
CA ASP A 138 12.88 39.19 -16.89
C ASP A 138 12.30 40.58 -17.25
N ASN A 139 12.63 41.61 -16.49
CA ASN A 139 12.18 42.99 -16.75
C ASN A 139 13.29 43.88 -17.33
N MET A 140 14.41 43.28 -17.76
CA MET A 140 15.52 43.98 -18.39
C MET A 140 15.30 43.99 -19.91
N ALA A 141 15.62 45.12 -20.54
CA ALA A 141 15.48 45.27 -21.98
C ALA A 141 16.86 45.18 -22.64
N ASP A 142 17.35 43.96 -22.88
CA ASP A 142 18.66 43.70 -23.49
C ASP A 142 18.59 43.38 -25.01
N GLY A 143 17.45 43.70 -25.63
CA GLY A 143 17.23 43.53 -27.06
C GLY A 143 16.47 42.26 -27.40
N THR A 144 16.17 42.07 -28.69
CA THR A 144 15.34 40.96 -29.16
C THR A 144 16.20 39.86 -29.77
N GLN A 145 16.10 38.65 -29.23
CA GLN A 145 16.58 37.45 -29.90
C GLN A 145 15.48 36.89 -30.81
N PHE A 146 15.87 36.38 -31.98
CA PHE A 146 14.91 35.94 -33.01
C PHE A 146 14.72 34.43 -33.07
N ARG A 147 15.53 33.65 -32.36
CA ARG A 147 15.51 32.19 -32.42
C ARG A 147 15.63 31.61 -31.02
N PHE A 148 14.73 30.70 -30.70
CA PHE A 148 14.60 30.06 -29.39
C PHE A 148 14.43 28.57 -29.55
N ASP A 149 14.96 27.82 -28.60
CA ASP A 149 14.58 26.44 -28.37
C ASP A 149 13.42 26.43 -27.38
N GLY A 150 12.31 25.81 -27.77
CA GLY A 150 11.15 25.64 -26.92
C GLY A 150 11.37 24.52 -25.92
N LEU A 151 10.95 24.72 -24.68
CA LEU A 151 10.93 23.70 -23.64
C LEU A 151 9.69 22.81 -23.84
N ASP A 152 9.89 21.51 -23.65
CA ASP A 152 8.79 20.54 -23.68
C ASP A 152 7.83 20.75 -22.48
N GLU A 153 8.35 21.25 -21.36
CA GLU A 153 7.59 21.47 -20.12
C GLU A 153 7.89 22.85 -19.50
N ALA A 154 7.00 23.26 -18.59
CA ALA A 154 7.15 24.53 -17.88
C ALA A 154 8.39 24.50 -16.96
N PRO A 155 9.25 25.53 -17.00
CA PRO A 155 10.37 25.62 -16.07
C PRO A 155 9.85 25.79 -14.64
N LEU A 156 10.53 25.15 -13.68
CA LEU A 156 10.18 25.24 -12.24
C LEU A 156 10.20 26.68 -11.73
N VAL A 157 11.09 27.49 -12.29
CA VAL A 157 11.18 28.93 -12.05
C VAL A 157 10.52 29.67 -13.19
N THR A 158 9.38 30.28 -12.90
CA THR A 158 8.70 31.22 -13.81
C THR A 158 8.90 32.64 -13.31
N SER A 159 8.93 33.62 -14.22
CA SER A 159 9.15 35.03 -13.91
C SER A 159 8.06 35.62 -13.01
N GLY A 160 8.23 35.47 -11.69
CA GLY A 160 7.30 35.93 -10.65
C GLY A 160 7.33 35.12 -9.35
N ARG A 161 7.90 33.91 -9.35
CA ARG A 161 8.11 33.09 -8.15
C ARG A 161 9.60 32.83 -7.95
N ARG A 162 10.18 33.40 -6.89
CA ARG A 162 11.56 33.17 -6.44
C ARG A 162 11.58 32.13 -5.33
N GLY A 163 12.71 31.45 -5.15
CA GLY A 163 12.85 30.43 -4.13
C GLY A 163 14.26 29.84 -4.07
N LEU A 164 14.47 28.98 -3.07
CA LEU A 164 15.67 28.15 -2.96
C LEU A 164 15.50 26.90 -3.83
N GLU A 165 16.39 26.75 -4.80
CA GLU A 165 16.51 25.51 -5.59
C GLU A 165 17.33 24.48 -4.81
N ILE A 166 16.79 23.27 -4.66
CA ILE A 166 17.45 22.12 -4.06
C ILE A 166 17.29 20.93 -5.00
N GLU A 167 18.08 19.88 -4.80
CA GLU A 167 17.88 18.60 -5.46
C GLU A 167 17.42 17.59 -4.41
N LEU A 168 16.35 16.86 -4.68
CA LEU A 168 15.85 15.79 -3.84
C LEU A 168 16.30 14.46 -4.42
N ARG A 169 16.79 13.57 -3.56
CA ARG A 169 17.16 12.19 -3.88
C ARG A 169 16.21 11.25 -3.15
N SER A 170 15.68 10.27 -3.86
CA SER A 170 14.85 9.21 -3.25
C SER A 170 15.65 8.35 -2.27
N SER A 171 14.97 7.69 -1.33
CA SER A 171 15.57 6.58 -0.57
C SER A 171 15.68 5.32 -1.44
N ARG A 172 16.38 4.28 -0.98
CA ARG A 172 16.57 3.03 -1.75
C ARG A 172 15.25 2.28 -2.01
N ASP A 173 14.28 2.43 -1.11
CA ASP A 173 13.03 1.67 -1.10
C ASP A 173 11.80 2.52 -1.46
N SER A 174 11.97 3.83 -1.68
CA SER A 174 10.88 4.74 -2.04
C SER A 174 11.07 5.36 -3.42
N GLY A 175 10.01 5.37 -4.23
CA GLY A 175 9.95 6.16 -5.46
C GLY A 175 9.73 7.65 -5.15
N MET A 176 9.90 8.50 -6.15
CA MET A 176 9.52 9.92 -6.07
C MET A 176 8.68 10.27 -7.29
N THR A 177 7.48 10.82 -7.05
CA THR A 177 6.54 11.17 -8.12
C THR A 177 6.80 12.61 -8.59
N GLU A 178 6.80 12.83 -9.90
CA GLU A 178 6.99 14.16 -10.50
C GLU A 178 5.87 15.13 -10.10
N ASN A 179 6.16 16.44 -10.13
CA ASN A 179 5.19 17.50 -9.82
C ASN A 179 4.54 17.44 -8.43
N THR A 180 5.11 16.66 -7.51
CA THR A 180 4.60 16.49 -6.16
C THR A 180 4.76 17.79 -5.36
N PRO A 181 3.72 18.24 -4.61
CA PRO A 181 3.82 19.44 -3.81
C PRO A 181 4.74 19.22 -2.60
N ILE A 182 5.53 20.24 -2.27
CA ILE A 182 6.28 20.29 -1.01
C ILE A 182 5.44 21.08 -0.01
N VAL A 183 5.00 20.40 1.03
CA VAL A 183 4.06 20.92 2.02
C VAL A 183 4.79 21.10 3.34
N TYR A 184 4.58 22.23 4.02
CA TYR A 184 5.06 22.46 5.38
C TYR A 184 3.88 22.83 6.27
N LYS A 185 3.62 22.03 7.31
CA LYS A 185 2.49 22.23 8.23
C LYS A 185 1.13 22.41 7.52
N GLY A 186 0.91 21.67 6.43
CA GLY A 186 -0.33 21.69 5.65
C GLY A 186 -0.43 22.81 4.61
N ILE A 187 0.64 23.58 4.37
CA ILE A 187 0.68 24.66 3.37
C ILE A 187 1.67 24.27 2.27
N GLU A 188 1.28 24.38 0.99
CA GLU A 188 2.22 24.22 -0.14
C GLU A 188 3.25 25.36 -0.10
N VAL A 189 4.51 24.99 0.12
CA VAL A 189 5.65 25.92 0.22
C VAL A 189 6.67 25.71 -0.89
N GLY A 190 6.49 24.69 -1.72
CA GLY A 190 7.39 24.37 -2.80
C GLY A 190 6.82 23.30 -3.72
N ARG A 191 7.60 22.94 -4.73
CA ARG A 191 7.23 21.89 -5.68
C ARG A 191 8.47 21.19 -6.21
N ILE A 192 8.33 19.89 -6.46
CA ILE A 192 9.32 19.08 -7.15
C ILE A 192 9.06 19.17 -8.66
N GLY A 193 10.12 19.29 -9.44
CA GLY A 193 10.05 19.11 -10.88
C GLY A 193 10.28 17.67 -11.29
N ASN A 194 10.92 17.52 -12.45
CA ASN A 194 10.99 16.22 -13.11
C ASN A 194 12.01 15.31 -12.43
N ALA A 195 11.64 14.05 -12.37
CA ALA A 195 12.42 12.99 -11.78
C ALA A 195 13.34 12.40 -12.86
N ARG A 196 14.59 12.18 -12.49
CA ARG A 196 15.61 11.61 -13.36
C ARG A 196 16.36 10.52 -12.62
N ILE A 197 16.43 9.36 -13.25
CA ILE A 197 17.07 8.18 -12.69
C ILE A 197 18.59 8.35 -12.88
N SER A 198 19.34 8.03 -11.83
CA SER A 198 20.80 7.95 -11.86
C SER A 198 21.28 6.94 -12.91
N GLN A 199 22.47 7.15 -13.48
CA GLN A 199 23.02 6.24 -14.51
C GLN A 199 23.18 4.79 -14.02
N ASP A 200 23.35 4.60 -12.72
CA ASP A 200 23.46 3.29 -12.07
C ASP A 200 22.10 2.68 -11.70
N GLY A 201 20.98 3.38 -11.96
CA GLY A 201 19.63 2.95 -11.64
C GLY A 201 19.29 2.91 -10.15
N ARG A 202 20.19 3.37 -9.27
CA ARG A 202 20.03 3.20 -7.81
C ARG A 202 19.23 4.30 -7.13
N TRP A 203 19.18 5.48 -7.75
CA TRP A 203 18.60 6.68 -7.14
C TRP A 203 17.75 7.43 -8.15
N VAL A 204 16.68 8.04 -7.67
CA VAL A 204 15.90 9.02 -8.42
C VAL A 204 16.23 10.40 -7.87
N PHE A 205 16.69 11.29 -8.75
CA PHE A 205 16.94 12.69 -8.44
C PHE A 205 15.83 13.55 -9.03
N ALA A 206 15.37 14.57 -8.31
CA ALA A 206 14.52 15.60 -8.89
C ALA A 206 14.91 16.97 -8.38
N ASN A 207 14.92 17.94 -9.27
CA ASN A 207 15.07 19.34 -8.87
C ASN A 207 13.80 19.77 -8.11
N ALA A 208 13.95 20.55 -7.06
CA ALA A 208 12.83 21.08 -6.29
C ALA A 208 13.07 22.55 -5.97
N ILE A 209 11.98 23.31 -5.85
CA ILE A 209 12.02 24.71 -5.44
C ILE A 209 11.19 24.90 -4.18
N ILE A 210 11.76 25.62 -3.21
CA ILE A 210 11.07 26.11 -2.02
C ILE A 210 10.85 27.60 -2.19
N PHE A 211 9.59 28.04 -2.25
CA PHE A 211 9.23 29.43 -2.55
C PHE A 211 9.62 30.39 -1.42
N GLU A 212 10.00 31.62 -1.77
CA GLU A 212 10.13 32.72 -0.81
C GLU A 212 8.75 33.05 -0.19
N PRO A 213 8.67 33.35 1.13
CA PRO A 213 9.76 33.48 2.11
C PRO A 213 10.10 32.19 2.89
N GLN A 214 9.53 31.04 2.54
CA GLN A 214 9.71 29.78 3.27
C GLN A 214 11.04 29.09 2.97
N ASP A 215 11.76 29.54 1.95
CA ASP A 215 13.14 29.19 1.66
C ASP A 215 14.07 29.28 2.89
N GLN A 216 13.82 30.25 3.78
CA GLN A 216 14.59 30.46 5.01
C GLN A 216 14.39 29.36 6.07
N LEU A 217 13.36 28.52 5.93
CA LEU A 217 13.09 27.41 6.85
C LEU A 217 14.00 26.20 6.58
N VAL A 218 14.63 26.17 5.40
CA VAL A 218 15.49 25.07 4.97
C VAL A 218 16.94 25.38 5.33
N THR A 219 17.51 24.50 6.15
CA THR A 219 18.88 24.56 6.65
C THR A 219 19.60 23.25 6.35
N THR A 220 20.92 23.20 6.58
CA THR A 220 21.67 21.94 6.46
C THR A 220 21.20 20.86 7.44
N ALA A 221 20.44 21.21 8.48
CA ALA A 221 19.85 20.28 9.44
C ALA A 221 18.41 19.83 9.07
N THR A 222 17.86 20.36 7.97
CA THR A 222 16.51 20.00 7.51
C THR A 222 16.50 18.59 6.93
N ARG A 223 15.43 17.85 7.18
CA ARG A 223 15.18 16.51 6.63
C ARG A 223 13.83 16.50 5.91
N PHE A 224 13.79 15.83 4.76
CA PHE A 224 12.59 15.71 3.93
C PHE A 224 12.07 14.27 4.02
N TRP A 225 10.76 14.08 4.10
CA TRP A 225 10.18 12.75 4.05
C TRP A 225 8.86 12.74 3.29
N ASP A 226 8.50 11.56 2.80
CA ASP A 226 7.26 11.32 2.11
C ASP A 226 6.08 11.30 3.10
N THR A 227 4.97 11.93 2.72
CA THR A 227 3.70 11.89 3.47
C THR A 227 2.67 10.97 2.81
N SER A 228 3.04 10.35 1.69
CA SER A 228 2.23 9.46 0.87
C SER A 228 2.27 8.05 1.45
N GLY A 229 1.42 7.76 2.43
CA GLY A 229 1.31 6.40 2.97
C GLY A 229 0.56 6.31 4.29
N PHE A 230 0.14 5.09 4.62
CA PHE A 230 -0.30 4.72 5.96
C PHE A 230 0.85 3.97 6.64
N SER A 231 1.43 4.52 7.71
CA SER A 231 2.40 3.81 8.54
C SER A 231 1.76 3.35 9.84
N PHE A 232 1.69 2.03 10.01
CA PHE A 232 1.36 1.38 11.27
C PHE A 232 2.60 0.67 11.77
N SER A 233 3.06 1.00 12.98
CA SER A 233 4.18 0.32 13.61
C SER A 233 3.76 -0.26 14.95
N LEU A 234 4.24 -1.47 15.25
CA LEU A 234 4.00 -2.16 16.52
C LEU A 234 5.35 -2.44 17.19
N GLY A 235 5.67 -1.65 18.21
CA GLY A 235 6.93 -1.75 18.95
C GLY A 235 6.74 -2.25 20.39
N PRO A 236 7.85 -2.43 21.13
CA PRO A 236 7.81 -2.79 22.55
C PRO A 236 7.03 -1.79 23.42
N ASN A 237 6.88 -0.55 22.93
CA ASN A 237 6.17 0.54 23.59
C ASN A 237 4.67 0.64 23.21
N GLY A 238 4.17 -0.24 22.33
CA GLY A 238 2.77 -0.25 21.87
C GLY A 238 2.61 -0.05 20.37
N ALA A 239 1.36 0.13 19.95
CA ALA A 239 0.97 0.41 18.56
C ALA A 239 0.96 1.92 18.31
N GLU A 240 1.63 2.36 17.25
CA GLU A 240 1.63 3.75 16.77
C GLU A 240 1.08 3.78 15.34
N LEU A 241 0.09 4.63 15.12
CA LEU A 241 -0.61 4.78 13.83
C LEU A 241 -0.57 6.25 13.42
N ASP A 242 0.21 6.54 12.39
CA ASP A 242 0.35 7.88 11.87
C ASP A 242 -0.69 8.13 10.77
N PHE A 243 -1.66 8.99 11.09
CA PHE A 243 -2.64 9.48 10.13
C PHE A 243 -2.23 10.87 9.64
N SER A 244 -1.42 10.95 8.58
CA SER A 244 -1.32 12.20 7.82
C SER A 244 -2.58 12.40 6.98
N SER A 245 -3.25 13.54 7.21
CA SER A 245 -4.43 14.10 6.55
C SER A 245 -4.99 13.37 5.32
N VAL A 246 -6.30 13.09 5.31
CA VAL A 246 -7.05 12.58 4.14
C VAL A 246 -6.82 13.38 2.85
N ALA A 247 -6.42 14.65 2.95
CA ALA A 247 -6.05 15.46 1.78
C ALA A 247 -4.70 15.07 1.14
N SER A 248 -3.75 14.55 1.93
CA SER A 248 -2.43 14.06 1.48
C SER A 248 -2.52 12.71 0.76
N LEU A 249 -3.55 11.91 1.05
CA LEU A 249 -3.79 10.60 0.43
C LEU A 249 -4.18 10.68 -1.05
N ILE A 250 -4.73 11.82 -1.50
CA ILE A 250 -5.23 11.97 -2.88
C ILE A 250 -4.17 12.60 -3.81
N ALA A 251 -3.32 13.49 -3.29
CA ALA A 251 -2.33 14.21 -4.10
C ALA A 251 -0.87 13.74 -3.90
N GLY A 252 -0.58 12.98 -2.84
CA GLY A 252 0.79 12.74 -2.38
C GLY A 252 1.47 14.03 -1.91
N GLY A 253 2.64 13.93 -1.28
CA GLY A 253 3.36 15.12 -0.85
C GLY A 253 4.67 14.85 -0.13
N ILE A 254 5.64 15.74 -0.31
CA ILE A 254 6.86 15.75 0.50
C ILE A 254 6.73 16.83 1.56
N THR A 255 7.08 16.51 2.81
CA THR A 255 7.21 17.49 3.88
C THR A 255 8.65 17.55 4.37
N PHE A 256 8.97 18.61 5.11
CA PHE A 256 10.25 18.71 5.79
C PHE A 256 10.09 19.29 7.19
N ASP A 257 11.09 19.04 8.03
CA ASP A 257 11.26 19.73 9.30
C ASP A 257 12.74 19.81 9.68
N THR A 258 13.05 20.75 10.56
CA THR A 258 14.38 20.88 11.17
C THR A 258 14.32 20.32 12.58
N LEU A 259 14.58 19.02 12.68
CA LEU A 259 14.35 18.21 13.88
C LEU A 259 15.37 18.46 15.00
N VAL A 260 16.51 19.10 14.69
CA VAL A 260 17.52 19.51 15.67
C VAL A 260 17.84 20.99 15.52
N SER A 261 18.08 21.66 16.65
CA SER A 261 18.51 23.06 16.64
C SER A 261 19.93 23.16 16.12
N GLY A 262 20.13 23.82 14.98
CA GLY A 262 21.41 23.93 14.30
C GLY A 262 21.25 23.96 12.79
N GLY A 263 22.35 24.12 12.08
CA GLY A 263 22.36 24.17 10.61
C GLY A 263 22.69 25.54 10.03
N GLN A 264 23.34 25.53 8.88
CA GLN A 264 23.68 26.73 8.12
C GLN A 264 22.64 26.97 7.02
N THR A 265 22.56 28.20 6.52
CA THR A 265 21.76 28.51 5.34
C THR A 265 22.26 27.69 4.16
N VAL A 266 21.33 27.06 3.46
CA VAL A 266 21.59 26.15 2.36
C VAL A 266 21.89 26.95 1.09
N ARG A 267 22.81 26.44 0.28
CA ARG A 267 23.11 27.02 -1.04
C ARG A 267 22.21 26.40 -2.11
N PRO A 268 21.85 27.14 -3.16
CA PRO A 268 21.14 26.57 -4.30
C PRO A 268 21.86 25.33 -4.85
N GLY A 269 21.10 24.28 -5.19
CA GLY A 269 21.60 23.00 -5.71
C GLY A 269 22.10 22.02 -4.64
N THR A 270 21.85 22.27 -3.36
CA THR A 270 22.17 21.30 -2.30
C THR A 270 21.25 20.07 -2.42
N VAL A 271 21.83 18.88 -2.29
CA VAL A 271 21.10 17.61 -2.38
C VAL A 271 20.56 17.21 -1.00
N PHE A 272 19.28 16.89 -0.91
CA PHE A 272 18.63 16.31 0.28
C PHE A 272 18.06 14.94 -0.05
N GLU A 273 18.09 14.04 0.93
CA GLU A 273 17.41 12.75 0.84
C GLU A 273 15.97 12.85 1.32
N VAL A 274 15.07 12.19 0.60
CA VAL A 274 13.67 12.03 0.94
C VAL A 274 13.49 10.68 1.61
N PHE A 275 13.28 10.70 2.92
CA PHE A 275 13.03 9.51 3.72
C PHE A 275 11.61 8.97 3.49
N PRO A 276 11.38 7.66 3.68
CA PRO A 276 10.06 7.06 3.51
C PRO A 276 9.02 7.61 4.50
N ASP A 277 9.44 7.96 5.72
CA ASP A 277 8.57 8.51 6.76
C ASP A 277 9.34 9.41 7.74
N GLN A 278 8.61 9.98 8.70
CA GLN A 278 9.18 10.86 9.73
C GLN A 278 10.13 10.11 10.69
N ALA A 279 9.87 8.83 10.98
CA ALA A 279 10.67 8.04 11.92
C ALA A 279 12.06 7.74 11.33
N ALA A 280 12.13 7.37 10.05
CA ALA A 280 13.36 7.20 9.29
C ALA A 280 14.14 8.53 9.21
N ALA A 281 13.46 9.65 8.92
CA ALA A 281 14.08 10.97 8.90
C ALA A 281 14.70 11.35 10.26
N ARG A 282 14.03 11.03 11.38
CA ARG A 282 14.54 11.26 12.74
C ARG A 282 15.75 10.38 13.05
N THR A 283 15.70 9.10 12.67
CA THR A 283 16.79 8.16 12.92
C THR A 283 18.08 8.59 12.21
N SER A 284 17.98 9.08 10.97
CA SER A 284 19.12 9.55 10.16
C SER A 284 20.00 10.62 10.84
N ILE A 285 19.42 11.42 11.75
CA ILE A 285 20.14 12.47 12.48
C ILE A 285 21.20 11.88 13.40
N PHE A 286 20.87 10.73 13.99
CA PHE A 286 21.78 10.01 14.88
C PHE A 286 22.84 9.24 14.08
N GLU A 287 22.49 8.76 12.88
CA GLU A 287 23.41 8.01 12.02
C GLU A 287 24.53 8.87 11.43
N GLN A 288 24.22 10.10 11.02
CA GLN A 288 25.21 10.99 10.38
C GLN A 288 26.27 11.53 11.36
N SER A 289 26.12 11.25 12.66
CA SER A 289 27.05 11.64 13.72
C SER A 289 28.03 10.52 14.12
N ASP A 290 27.91 9.31 13.55
CA ASP A 290 28.49 8.07 14.13
C ASP A 290 29.82 7.57 13.51
N GLY A 291 30.48 8.31 12.60
CA GLY A 291 31.85 8.01 12.14
C GLY A 291 31.98 6.85 11.12
N ASN A 292 33.19 6.30 10.97
CA ASN A 292 33.51 5.23 9.99
C ASN A 292 32.76 3.92 10.31
N GLU A 293 32.12 3.31 9.32
CA GLU A 293 31.47 2.01 9.41
C GLU A 293 32.46 0.87 9.11
N ILE A 294 32.32 -0.27 9.80
CA ILE A 294 33.15 -1.46 9.58
C ILE A 294 32.24 -2.64 9.27
N THR A 295 32.52 -3.30 8.15
CA THR A 295 31.77 -4.48 7.73
C THR A 295 32.52 -5.76 8.10
N LEU A 296 31.79 -6.71 8.70
CA LEU A 296 32.30 -8.00 9.14
C LEU A 296 31.36 -9.12 8.69
N THR A 297 31.86 -10.35 8.71
CA THR A 297 31.08 -11.55 8.44
C THR A 297 30.95 -12.39 9.71
N ALA A 298 29.76 -12.87 10.04
CA ALA A 298 29.55 -13.88 11.09
C ALA A 298 28.91 -15.13 10.49
N ILE A 299 29.51 -16.31 10.72
CA ILE A 299 29.04 -17.59 10.17
C ILE A 299 28.55 -18.46 11.32
N PHE A 300 27.25 -18.63 11.44
CA PHE A 300 26.60 -19.39 12.50
C PHE A 300 26.41 -20.86 12.10
N GLU A 301 26.61 -21.77 13.06
CA GLU A 301 26.37 -23.20 12.84
C GLU A 301 24.88 -23.54 12.74
N ASP A 302 24.04 -22.78 13.43
CA ASP A 302 22.60 -22.94 13.43
C ASP A 302 21.97 -22.21 12.22
N ASN A 303 21.04 -22.88 11.54
CA ASN A 303 20.28 -22.28 10.45
C ASN A 303 18.85 -22.00 10.94
N VAL A 304 18.69 -20.86 11.61
CA VAL A 304 17.43 -20.50 12.28
C VAL A 304 16.73 -19.36 11.53
N SER A 305 15.47 -19.59 11.22
CA SER A 305 14.59 -18.56 10.66
C SER A 305 14.32 -17.47 11.70
N GLY A 306 14.45 -16.20 11.30
CA GLY A 306 14.12 -15.05 12.15
C GLY A 306 15.19 -13.95 12.15
N LEU A 307 16.39 -14.21 11.63
CA LEU A 307 17.37 -13.16 11.35
C LEU A 307 17.16 -12.63 9.92
N ALA A 308 17.03 -11.32 9.79
CA ALA A 308 16.82 -10.63 8.52
C ALA A 308 17.78 -9.43 8.37
N ALA A 309 17.89 -8.88 7.16
CA ALA A 309 18.54 -7.59 6.96
C ALA A 309 17.84 -6.50 7.80
N GLY A 310 18.60 -5.59 8.38
CA GLY A 310 18.15 -4.59 9.36
C GLY A 310 18.02 -5.12 10.79
N ALA A 311 18.25 -6.41 11.05
CA ALA A 311 18.27 -6.91 12.43
C ALA A 311 19.40 -6.23 13.23
N PRO A 312 19.16 -5.83 14.49
CA PRO A 312 20.15 -5.09 15.26
C PRO A 312 21.35 -5.97 15.65
N VAL A 313 22.53 -5.35 15.67
CA VAL A 313 23.75 -5.90 16.27
C VAL A 313 23.98 -5.19 17.59
N GLU A 314 23.92 -5.92 18.70
CA GLU A 314 24.01 -5.35 20.04
C GLU A 314 25.27 -5.79 20.77
N TRP A 315 25.85 -4.89 21.56
CA TRP A 315 26.90 -5.21 22.52
C TRP A 315 26.55 -4.62 23.87
N ARG A 316 26.43 -5.48 24.90
CA ARG A 316 26.03 -5.09 26.26
C ARG A 316 24.71 -4.28 26.30
N GLY A 317 23.76 -4.65 25.43
CA GLY A 317 22.45 -4.01 25.32
C GLY A 317 22.43 -2.67 24.58
N VAL A 318 23.56 -2.25 24.00
CA VAL A 318 23.62 -1.07 23.12
C VAL A 318 23.62 -1.54 21.67
N ASN A 319 22.73 -0.99 20.85
CA ASN A 319 22.76 -1.21 19.40
C ASN A 319 24.00 -0.53 18.80
N ILE A 320 24.94 -1.33 18.31
CA ILE A 320 26.21 -0.90 17.72
C ILE A 320 26.22 -1.01 16.19
N GLY A 321 25.15 -1.49 15.57
CA GLY A 321 25.14 -1.78 14.14
C GLY A 321 23.93 -2.60 13.70
N GLU A 322 23.99 -3.11 12.48
CA GLU A 322 22.89 -3.87 11.88
C GLU A 322 23.37 -4.97 10.94
N VAL A 323 22.49 -5.92 10.67
CA VAL A 323 22.70 -6.97 9.67
C VAL A 323 22.43 -6.39 8.30
N LEU A 324 23.44 -6.29 7.44
CA LEU A 324 23.28 -5.83 6.06
C LEU A 324 22.59 -6.87 5.19
N ASN A 325 22.94 -8.15 5.36
CA ASN A 325 22.37 -9.26 4.60
C ASN A 325 22.57 -10.60 5.31
N VAL A 326 21.72 -11.57 4.98
CA VAL A 326 21.79 -12.96 5.46
C VAL A 326 21.77 -13.91 4.26
N THR A 327 22.75 -14.79 4.18
CA THR A 327 22.89 -15.77 3.09
C THR A 327 23.26 -17.15 3.63
N GLY A 328 23.09 -18.19 2.81
CA GLY A 328 23.57 -19.54 3.14
C GLY A 328 24.95 -19.78 2.55
N LEU A 329 25.89 -20.23 3.38
CA LEU A 329 27.25 -20.60 2.97
C LEU A 329 27.47 -22.11 3.10
N ILE A 330 28.08 -22.72 2.08
CA ILE A 330 28.59 -24.10 2.14
C ILE A 330 30.11 -24.03 1.99
N ASP A 331 30.84 -24.36 3.06
CA ASP A 331 32.30 -24.34 3.07
C ASP A 331 32.84 -25.62 3.74
N ALA A 332 33.03 -26.65 2.90
CA ALA A 332 33.47 -27.96 3.37
C ALA A 332 34.95 -28.00 3.78
N ASP A 333 35.77 -27.09 3.24
CA ASP A 333 37.19 -27.02 3.57
C ASP A 333 37.40 -26.39 4.95
N ARG A 334 36.62 -25.35 5.29
CA ARG A 334 36.67 -24.69 6.60
C ARG A 334 36.04 -25.52 7.71
N PHE A 335 34.88 -26.12 7.46
CA PHE A 335 34.08 -26.77 8.52
C PHE A 335 34.12 -28.31 8.50
N GLY A 336 34.76 -28.93 7.49
CA GLY A 336 34.87 -30.39 7.38
C GLY A 336 33.58 -31.10 6.99
N ASP A 337 32.51 -30.38 6.64
CA ASP A 337 31.23 -30.92 6.19
C ASP A 337 30.55 -30.02 5.15
N ALA A 338 29.62 -30.57 4.37
CA ALA A 338 28.88 -29.83 3.34
C ALA A 338 27.53 -29.28 3.83
N ARG A 339 27.39 -28.97 5.12
CA ARG A 339 26.15 -28.38 5.66
C ARG A 339 26.05 -26.90 5.30
N VAL A 340 24.84 -26.46 4.97
CA VAL A 340 24.51 -25.04 4.80
C VAL A 340 24.53 -24.36 6.17
N ARG A 341 25.36 -23.34 6.31
CA ARG A 341 25.47 -22.48 7.50
C ARG A 341 24.93 -21.09 7.20
N LEU A 342 24.43 -20.42 8.21
CA LEU A 342 23.93 -19.07 8.08
C LEU A 342 25.10 -18.09 8.12
N MET A 343 25.29 -17.32 7.05
CA MET A 343 26.30 -16.27 6.94
C MET A 343 25.60 -14.91 6.97
N ALA A 344 25.84 -14.15 8.03
CA ALA A 344 25.38 -12.79 8.17
C ALA A 344 26.52 -11.81 7.86
N THR A 345 26.27 -10.86 6.96
CA THR A 345 27.12 -9.68 6.80
C THR A 345 26.61 -8.61 7.75
N ILE A 346 27.47 -8.12 8.63
CA ILE A 346 27.12 -7.14 9.65
C ILE A 346 27.91 -5.87 9.46
N GLU A 347 27.28 -4.74 9.74
CA GLU A 347 27.92 -3.44 9.83
C GLU A 347 27.97 -3.01 11.30
N ILE A 348 29.12 -2.53 11.76
CA ILE A 348 29.32 -2.03 13.12
C ILE A 348 29.84 -0.59 13.06
N ARG A 349 29.36 0.24 13.98
CA ARG A 349 29.73 1.65 14.14
C ARG A 349 30.56 1.85 15.41
N PRO A 350 31.88 2.10 15.30
CA PRO A 350 32.79 2.23 16.44
C PRO A 350 32.42 3.33 17.44
N ALA A 351 31.85 4.44 16.95
CA ALA A 351 31.45 5.55 17.80
C ALA A 351 30.40 5.14 18.85
N ARG A 352 29.55 4.14 18.55
CA ARG A 352 28.44 3.74 19.43
C ARG A 352 28.85 3.01 20.70
N PHE A 353 30.06 2.48 20.76
CA PHE A 353 30.61 1.87 21.99
C PHE A 353 31.78 2.67 22.58
N GLY A 354 31.92 3.94 22.20
CA GLY A 354 32.81 4.91 22.84
C GLY A 354 34.19 5.06 22.21
N LEU A 355 34.45 4.43 21.06
CA LEU A 355 35.63 4.74 20.25
C LEU A 355 35.37 6.01 19.45
N VAL A 356 35.70 7.16 20.05
CA VAL A 356 35.53 8.48 19.45
C VAL A 356 36.83 8.90 18.73
N GLY A 357 36.74 9.20 17.43
CA GLY A 357 37.85 9.77 16.64
C GLY A 357 37.91 9.24 15.20
N ASP A 358 38.80 9.84 14.39
CA ASP A 358 39.17 9.38 13.04
C ASP A 358 40.13 8.18 13.13
N GLN A 359 39.71 7.15 13.87
CA GLN A 359 40.45 5.90 13.99
C GLN A 359 40.42 5.22 12.61
N SER A 360 41.57 4.70 12.18
CA SER A 360 41.61 3.92 10.95
C SER A 360 40.85 2.61 11.14
N GLU A 361 40.37 2.02 10.05
CA GLU A 361 39.72 0.69 10.09
C GLU A 361 40.63 -0.35 10.76
N GLU A 362 41.94 -0.26 10.52
CA GLU A 362 42.96 -1.14 11.10
C GLU A 362 43.01 -1.04 12.63
N ASP A 363 42.92 0.18 13.19
CA ASP A 363 42.92 0.39 14.65
C ASP A 363 41.70 -0.27 15.32
N VAL A 364 40.55 -0.23 14.65
CA VAL A 364 39.32 -0.82 15.19
C VAL A 364 39.32 -2.34 15.04
N LEU A 365 39.80 -2.87 13.91
CA LEU A 365 39.96 -4.32 13.74
C LEU A 365 40.96 -4.88 14.76
N GLN A 366 42.03 -4.14 15.08
CA GLN A 366 42.95 -4.50 16.15
C GLN A 366 42.26 -4.51 17.52
N TYR A 367 41.46 -3.49 17.84
CA TYR A 367 40.69 -3.46 19.08
C TYR A 367 39.72 -4.65 19.18
N LEU A 368 39.02 -4.98 18.10
CA LEU A 368 38.13 -6.14 18.07
C LEU A 368 38.90 -7.45 18.24
N ALA A 369 40.10 -7.58 17.65
CA ALA A 369 40.96 -8.74 17.84
C ALA A 369 41.39 -8.90 19.31
N GLU A 370 41.76 -7.81 20.00
CA GLU A 370 42.08 -7.83 21.43
C GLU A 370 40.88 -8.27 22.28
N GLN A 371 39.67 -7.83 21.92
CA GLN A 371 38.45 -8.25 22.62
C GLN A 371 38.08 -9.71 22.32
N ILE A 372 38.35 -10.20 21.11
CA ILE A 372 38.18 -11.62 20.74
C ILE A 372 39.13 -12.52 21.54
N ASP A 373 40.37 -12.07 21.77
CA ASP A 373 41.34 -12.73 22.66
C ASP A 373 40.84 -12.80 24.11
N GLU A 374 40.09 -11.78 24.56
CA GLU A 374 39.40 -11.76 25.86
C GLU A 374 38.08 -12.58 25.88
N GLY A 375 37.72 -13.23 24.76
CA GLY A 375 36.56 -14.12 24.66
C GLY A 375 35.32 -13.50 23.99
N LEU A 376 35.43 -12.35 23.30
CA LEU A 376 34.31 -11.76 22.56
C LEU A 376 33.89 -12.65 21.38
N ARG A 377 32.60 -12.99 21.32
CA ARG A 377 31.99 -13.82 20.28
C ARG A 377 30.64 -13.23 19.86
N ALA A 378 30.26 -13.43 18.60
CA ALA A 378 28.91 -13.15 18.14
C ALA A 378 27.98 -14.36 18.38
N ARG A 379 26.74 -14.13 18.79
CA ARG A 379 25.72 -15.18 18.89
C ARG A 379 24.37 -14.71 18.38
N LEU A 380 23.55 -15.64 17.92
CA LEU A 380 22.13 -15.35 17.65
C LEU A 380 21.37 -15.33 18.98
N ALA A 381 20.56 -14.29 19.17
CA ALA A 381 19.69 -14.15 20.32
C ALA A 381 18.30 -13.67 19.89
N SER A 382 17.27 -13.91 20.71
CA SER A 382 15.91 -13.42 20.43
C SER A 382 15.84 -11.90 20.58
N ALA A 383 15.40 -11.19 19.54
CA ALA A 383 15.11 -9.76 19.59
C ALA A 383 13.73 -9.49 20.22
N SER A 384 12.75 -10.33 19.90
CA SER A 384 11.41 -10.28 20.48
C SER A 384 10.82 -11.68 20.55
N ILE A 385 10.33 -12.05 21.74
CA ILE A 385 9.66 -13.35 21.97
C ILE A 385 8.29 -13.39 21.28
N LEU A 386 7.69 -12.22 21.02
CA LEU A 386 6.34 -12.10 20.46
C LEU A 386 6.32 -12.24 18.94
N THR A 387 7.33 -11.69 18.26
CA THR A 387 7.39 -11.65 16.79
C THR A 387 8.33 -12.70 16.20
N GLY A 388 9.11 -13.40 17.04
CA GLY A 388 10.07 -14.41 16.60
C GLY A 388 11.32 -13.84 15.91
N GLY A 389 11.51 -12.52 15.93
CA GLY A 389 12.69 -11.87 15.35
C GLY A 389 13.97 -12.19 16.13
N LEU A 390 15.07 -12.38 15.40
CA LEU A 390 16.41 -12.59 15.96
C LEU A 390 17.27 -11.33 15.83
N LYS A 391 18.28 -11.23 16.68
CA LYS A 391 19.36 -10.23 16.65
C LYS A 391 20.71 -10.93 16.77
N ILE A 392 21.77 -10.21 16.41
CA ILE A 392 23.14 -10.64 16.70
C ILE A 392 23.59 -9.93 17.98
N GLU A 393 23.99 -10.70 18.98
CA GLU A 393 24.54 -10.17 20.22
C GLU A 393 26.04 -10.49 20.31
N MET A 394 26.84 -9.46 20.60
CA MET A 394 28.26 -9.57 20.91
C MET A 394 28.42 -9.82 22.41
N VAL A 395 28.84 -11.03 22.76
CA VAL A 395 28.98 -11.49 24.16
C VAL A 395 30.42 -11.87 24.45
N THR A 396 30.88 -11.57 25.66
CA THR A 396 32.17 -12.07 26.14
C THR A 396 31.93 -13.39 26.85
N ASP A 397 32.40 -14.49 26.27
CA ASP A 397 32.31 -15.83 26.83
C ASP A 397 33.67 -16.24 27.41
N PRO A 398 33.82 -16.27 28.75
CA PRO A 398 35.09 -16.59 29.40
C PRO A 398 35.49 -18.06 29.24
N GLU A 399 34.59 -18.94 28.78
CA GLU A 399 34.85 -20.36 28.54
C GLU A 399 35.02 -20.69 27.05
N ALA A 400 34.92 -19.68 26.16
CA ALA A 400 35.05 -19.87 24.73
C ALA A 400 36.44 -20.41 24.35
N GLN A 401 36.46 -21.31 23.37
CA GLN A 401 37.72 -21.79 22.78
C GLN A 401 38.48 -20.61 22.14
N PRO A 402 39.82 -20.58 22.20
CA PRO A 402 40.62 -19.56 21.53
C PRO A 402 40.24 -19.45 20.05
N ALA A 403 39.93 -18.24 19.59
CA ALA A 403 39.60 -17.93 18.21
C ALA A 403 40.22 -16.58 17.86
N GLU A 404 40.47 -16.34 16.57
CA GLU A 404 41.07 -15.10 16.07
C GLU A 404 40.11 -14.44 15.06
N LEU A 405 40.27 -13.13 14.86
CA LEU A 405 39.60 -12.42 13.78
C LEU A 405 40.23 -12.82 12.44
N ASP A 406 39.49 -13.50 11.59
CA ASP A 406 39.99 -13.95 10.28
C ASP A 406 39.93 -12.81 9.27
N LEU A 407 41.03 -12.05 9.19
CA LEU A 407 41.21 -10.94 8.25
C LEU A 407 41.31 -11.37 6.78
N SER A 408 41.41 -12.67 6.50
CA SER A 408 41.52 -13.21 5.13
C SER A 408 40.17 -13.57 4.50
N GLY A 409 39.06 -13.35 5.23
CA GLY A 409 37.71 -13.54 4.72
C GLY A 409 37.40 -12.66 3.50
N ASP A 410 36.77 -13.26 2.49
CA ASP A 410 36.31 -12.59 1.27
C ASP A 410 34.78 -12.63 1.24
N PRO A 411 34.05 -11.49 1.11
CA PRO A 411 34.54 -10.13 0.90
C PRO A 411 34.95 -9.35 2.17
N PHE A 412 34.65 -9.86 3.37
CA PHE A 412 34.90 -9.15 4.64
C PHE A 412 35.52 -10.06 5.70
N PRO A 413 36.27 -9.51 6.68
CA PRO A 413 36.83 -10.28 7.81
C PRO A 413 35.78 -11.08 8.56
N VAL A 414 36.10 -12.32 8.95
CA VAL A 414 35.18 -13.22 9.64
C VAL A 414 35.34 -13.10 11.15
N PHE A 415 34.28 -12.65 11.81
CA PHE A 415 34.14 -12.52 13.24
C PHE A 415 33.76 -13.88 13.88
N PRO A 416 34.41 -14.30 14.98
CA PRO A 416 34.14 -15.59 15.59
C PRO A 416 32.78 -15.61 16.30
N VAL A 417 32.06 -16.72 16.14
CA VAL A 417 30.74 -16.94 16.73
C VAL A 417 30.81 -17.90 17.94
N THR A 418 29.78 -17.90 18.77
CA THR A 418 29.53 -18.93 19.79
C THR A 418 28.12 -19.51 19.62
N ALA A 419 27.74 -20.46 20.47
CA ALA A 419 26.43 -21.10 20.44
C ALA A 419 25.30 -20.06 20.57
N SER A 420 24.25 -20.24 19.76
CA SER A 420 23.08 -19.37 19.77
C SER A 420 22.30 -19.48 21.10
N GLU A 421 21.87 -18.36 21.67
CA GLU A 421 20.97 -18.31 22.84
C GLU A 421 19.58 -17.86 22.40
N ILE A 422 18.87 -18.75 21.71
CA ILE A 422 17.49 -18.52 21.29
C ILE A 422 16.60 -19.09 22.37
N ALA A 423 15.62 -18.31 22.85
CA ALA A 423 14.66 -18.80 23.82
C ALA A 423 13.86 -19.96 23.19
N ASP A 424 14.14 -21.20 23.61
CA ASP A 424 13.36 -22.36 23.19
C ASP A 424 12.02 -22.36 23.96
N VAL A 425 11.04 -21.70 23.35
CA VAL A 425 9.67 -21.64 23.88
C VAL A 425 9.07 -23.05 23.99
N SER A 426 9.49 -23.98 23.13
CA SER A 426 9.06 -25.38 23.13
C SER A 426 9.65 -26.16 24.31
N ALA A 427 10.95 -26.04 24.58
CA ALA A 427 11.59 -26.68 25.73
C ALA A 427 11.14 -26.07 27.08
N THR A 428 10.81 -24.78 27.10
CA THR A 428 10.30 -24.12 28.32
C THR A 428 8.87 -24.58 28.62
N ALA A 429 8.02 -24.73 27.59
CA ALA A 429 6.69 -25.30 27.73
C ALA A 429 6.75 -26.77 28.14
N GLU A 430 7.56 -27.61 27.47
CA GLU A 430 7.75 -29.02 27.84
C GLU A 430 8.34 -29.17 29.24
N GLY A 431 9.29 -28.32 29.64
CA GLY A 431 9.89 -28.33 30.97
C GLY A 431 8.90 -27.92 32.06
N VAL A 432 8.01 -26.95 31.80
CA VAL A 432 6.91 -26.62 32.72
C VAL A 432 5.88 -27.74 32.76
N PHE A 433 5.49 -28.31 31.62
CA PHE A 433 4.57 -29.45 31.56
C PHE A 433 5.13 -30.71 32.24
N GLN A 434 6.42 -31.03 32.06
CA GLN A 434 7.10 -32.12 32.74
C GLN A 434 7.24 -31.86 34.23
N ARG A 435 7.59 -30.63 34.65
CA ARG A 435 7.62 -30.30 36.08
C ARG A 435 6.23 -30.40 36.71
N ILE A 436 5.18 -29.95 36.04
CA ILE A 436 3.79 -30.08 36.50
C ILE A 436 3.39 -31.56 36.59
N ASN A 437 3.71 -32.37 35.56
CA ASN A 437 3.42 -33.81 35.54
C ASN A 437 4.30 -34.63 36.49
N ALA A 438 5.48 -34.13 36.86
CA ALA A 438 6.42 -34.76 37.78
C ALA A 438 6.37 -34.14 39.18
N LEU A 439 5.41 -33.25 39.46
CA LEU A 439 5.15 -32.83 40.83
C LEU A 439 4.73 -34.09 41.60
N PRO A 440 5.46 -34.49 42.66
CA PRO A 440 5.10 -35.67 43.41
C PRO A 440 3.96 -35.30 44.35
N VAL A 441 2.78 -35.08 43.78
CA VAL A 441 1.58 -34.70 44.52
C VAL A 441 1.24 -35.80 45.52
N GLU A 442 1.49 -37.06 45.17
CA GLU A 442 1.37 -38.20 46.06
C GLU A 442 2.35 -38.12 47.25
N GLU A 443 3.61 -37.78 47.03
CA GLU A 443 4.61 -37.68 48.12
C GLU A 443 4.39 -36.45 48.99
N LEU A 444 3.89 -35.35 48.40
CA LEU A 444 3.46 -34.17 49.15
C LEU A 444 2.20 -34.45 49.99
N LEU A 445 1.25 -35.22 49.47
CA LEU A 445 0.09 -35.68 50.22
C LEU A 445 0.49 -36.66 51.33
N GLU A 446 1.41 -37.58 51.04
CA GLU A 446 1.93 -38.54 52.01
C GLU A 446 2.78 -37.87 53.09
N SER A 447 3.59 -36.86 52.72
CA SER A 447 4.33 -36.01 53.66
C SER A 447 3.39 -35.10 54.46
N THR A 448 2.28 -34.64 53.89
CA THR A 448 1.27 -33.84 54.60
C THR A 448 0.49 -34.71 55.58
N ILE A 449 0.14 -35.94 55.19
CA ILE A 449 -0.48 -36.94 56.08
C ILE A 449 0.51 -37.32 57.19
N ALA A 450 1.77 -37.61 56.87
CA ALA A 450 2.80 -37.90 57.86
C ALA A 450 3.09 -36.71 58.78
N PHE A 451 3.06 -35.48 58.28
CA PHE A 451 3.15 -34.27 59.09
C PHE A 451 1.94 -34.14 60.01
N LEU A 452 0.72 -34.38 59.53
CA LEU A 452 -0.49 -34.35 60.34
C LEU A 452 -0.50 -35.47 61.39
N ASP A 453 -0.01 -36.66 61.08
CA ASP A 453 0.15 -37.77 62.02
C ASP A 453 1.22 -37.44 63.08
N ASN A 454 2.35 -36.84 62.68
CA ASN A 454 3.40 -36.39 63.58
C ASN A 454 2.98 -35.19 64.44
N ALA A 455 2.19 -34.26 63.88
CA ALA A 455 1.61 -33.13 64.61
C ALA A 455 0.54 -33.61 65.60
N THR A 456 -0.25 -34.62 65.23
CA THR A 456 -1.21 -35.28 66.14
C THR A 456 -0.47 -36.02 67.26
N ALA A 457 0.65 -36.69 66.96
CA ALA A 457 1.53 -37.32 67.94
C ALA A 457 2.23 -36.29 68.86
N PHE A 458 2.62 -35.13 68.34
CA PHE A 458 3.22 -34.04 69.10
C PHE A 458 2.21 -33.36 70.03
N VAL A 459 0.98 -33.09 69.56
CA VAL A 459 -0.12 -32.50 70.35
C VAL A 459 -0.62 -33.46 71.45
N THR A 460 -0.44 -34.77 71.26
CA THR A 460 -0.77 -35.80 72.26
C THR A 460 0.42 -36.20 73.15
N SER A 461 1.62 -35.68 72.88
CA SER A 461 2.82 -35.93 73.67
C SER A 461 2.78 -35.20 75.03
N GLU A 462 3.43 -35.79 76.03
CA GLU A 462 3.47 -35.25 77.40
C GLU A 462 4.24 -33.91 77.47
N ASP A 463 5.14 -33.66 76.50
CA ASP A 463 5.93 -32.42 76.34
C ASP A 463 5.08 -31.19 75.93
N PHE A 464 3.94 -31.39 75.24
CA PHE A 464 3.06 -30.28 74.83
C PHE A 464 2.32 -29.62 76.02
N ARG A 465 2.34 -30.24 77.20
CA ARG A 465 1.65 -29.73 78.39
C ARG A 465 2.42 -28.64 79.15
N GLU A 466 3.66 -28.33 78.78
CA GLU A 466 4.52 -27.44 79.59
C GLU A 466 4.84 -26.04 79.02
N THR A 467 4.38 -25.67 77.81
CA THR A 467 4.75 -24.36 77.21
C THR A 467 3.55 -23.51 76.73
N PRO A 468 3.02 -22.60 77.56
CA PRO A 468 1.90 -21.70 77.20
C PRO A 468 2.28 -20.39 76.48
N GLY A 469 3.57 -20.18 76.13
CA GLY A 469 4.08 -18.86 75.75
C GLY A 469 3.98 -18.49 74.27
N GLU A 470 4.33 -19.41 73.36
CA GLU A 470 4.63 -19.07 71.96
C GLU A 470 3.39 -19.09 71.04
N LEU A 471 2.30 -19.75 71.43
CA LEU A 471 1.08 -19.86 70.62
C LEU A 471 0.27 -18.55 70.50
N ARG A 472 0.47 -17.56 71.38
CA ARG A 472 -0.23 -16.26 71.29
C ARG A 472 0.28 -15.36 70.16
N GLY A 473 1.56 -15.50 69.78
CA GLY A 473 2.15 -14.71 68.69
C GLY A 473 1.59 -15.13 67.33
N LEU A 474 1.65 -16.42 67.04
CA LEU A 474 1.19 -16.98 65.76
C LEU A 474 -0.33 -16.79 65.54
N LEU A 475 -1.14 -16.83 66.60
CA LEU A 475 -2.58 -16.57 66.51
C LEU A 475 -2.92 -15.08 66.35
N SER A 476 -2.02 -14.17 66.75
CA SER A 476 -2.16 -12.73 66.49
C SER A 476 -1.82 -12.41 65.04
N ASP A 477 -0.74 -13.00 64.52
CA ASP A 477 -0.27 -12.75 63.15
C ASP A 477 -1.25 -13.32 62.10
N ALA A 478 -1.83 -14.50 62.35
CA ALA A 478 -2.87 -15.07 61.49
C ALA A 478 -4.17 -14.23 61.48
N ARG A 479 -4.51 -13.58 62.61
CA ARG A 479 -5.71 -12.74 62.73
C ARG A 479 -5.52 -11.38 62.04
N GLY A 480 -4.29 -10.87 61.99
CA GLY A 480 -3.93 -9.68 61.21
C GLY A 480 -4.02 -9.90 59.70
N LEU A 481 -3.59 -11.07 59.22
CA LEU A 481 -3.64 -11.39 57.79
C LEU A 481 -5.08 -11.52 57.27
N VAL A 482 -5.95 -12.21 58.03
CA VAL A 482 -7.35 -12.44 57.65
C VAL A 482 -8.22 -11.18 57.80
N GLY A 483 -7.80 -10.25 58.66
CA GLY A 483 -8.48 -8.96 58.87
C GLY A 483 -7.98 -7.82 57.99
N SER A 484 -6.98 -8.05 57.14
CA SER A 484 -6.40 -7.03 56.27
C SER A 484 -7.39 -6.52 55.23
N ASP A 485 -7.33 -5.21 54.94
CA ASP A 485 -8.22 -4.56 53.98
C ASP A 485 -8.06 -5.18 52.58
N GLU A 486 -6.85 -5.67 52.25
CA GLU A 486 -6.53 -6.39 51.03
C GLU A 486 -7.31 -7.70 50.92
N VAL A 487 -7.41 -8.50 52.00
CA VAL A 487 -8.15 -9.77 51.98
C VAL A 487 -9.67 -9.56 52.00
N GLN A 488 -10.14 -8.45 52.58
CA GLN A 488 -11.57 -8.09 52.58
C GLN A 488 -12.04 -7.49 51.23
N ALA A 489 -11.13 -6.90 50.44
CA ALA A 489 -11.41 -6.33 49.12
C ALA A 489 -11.45 -7.36 47.98
N LEU A 490 -10.77 -8.51 48.15
CA LEU A 490 -10.69 -9.59 47.17
C LEU A 490 -12.03 -10.00 46.53
N PRO A 491 -13.16 -10.14 47.26
CA PRO A 491 -14.44 -10.48 46.64
C PRO A 491 -14.96 -9.41 45.67
N GLY A 492 -14.70 -8.13 45.97
CA GLY A 492 -15.10 -6.99 45.14
C GLY A 492 -14.24 -6.87 43.88
N GLU A 493 -12.92 -7.00 44.04
CA GLU A 493 -11.96 -6.96 42.94
C GLU A 493 -12.15 -8.12 41.96
N LEU A 494 -12.45 -9.33 42.48
CA LEU A 494 -12.75 -10.49 41.64
C LEU A 494 -14.06 -10.30 40.85
N SER A 495 -15.06 -9.65 41.43
CA SER A 495 -16.30 -9.33 40.70
C SER A 495 -16.13 -8.25 39.63
N ALA A 496 -15.22 -7.30 39.82
CA ALA A 496 -14.89 -6.29 38.81
C ALA A 496 -14.09 -6.89 37.64
N ALA A 497 -13.06 -7.70 37.94
CA ALA A 497 -12.28 -8.40 36.91
C ALA A 497 -13.16 -9.32 36.03
N MET A 498 -14.15 -9.99 36.63
CA MET A 498 -15.10 -10.82 35.90
C MET A 498 -16.10 -10.01 35.04
N ALA A 499 -16.36 -8.75 35.38
CA ALA A 499 -17.17 -7.86 34.56
C ALA A 499 -16.38 -7.33 33.36
N ASP A 500 -15.12 -6.97 33.56
CA ASP A 500 -14.22 -6.47 32.51
C ASP A 500 -13.93 -7.55 31.46
N ILE A 501 -13.69 -8.79 31.88
CA ILE A 501 -13.51 -9.95 30.97
C ILE A 501 -14.75 -10.18 30.09
N ARG A 502 -15.95 -9.94 30.63
CA ARG A 502 -17.20 -10.10 29.86
C ARG A 502 -17.44 -8.97 28.87
N SER A 503 -17.12 -7.73 29.24
CA SER A 503 -17.19 -6.59 28.31
C SER A 503 -16.27 -6.83 27.12
N ALA A 504 -15.01 -7.19 27.40
CA ALA A 504 -14.03 -7.50 26.36
C ALA A 504 -14.48 -8.64 25.42
N THR A 505 -15.19 -9.65 25.95
CA THR A 505 -15.73 -10.75 25.14
C THR A 505 -16.94 -10.34 24.29
N SER A 506 -17.76 -9.40 24.77
CA SER A 506 -18.88 -8.83 24.01
C SER A 506 -18.37 -7.96 22.87
N ASP A 507 -17.42 -7.08 23.18
CA ASP A 507 -16.81 -6.16 22.22
C ASP A 507 -16.07 -6.94 21.11
N LEU A 508 -15.39 -8.04 21.47
CA LEU A 508 -14.77 -8.95 20.50
C LEU A 508 -15.80 -9.62 19.57
N ARG A 509 -16.98 -10.01 20.07
CA ARG A 509 -18.03 -10.59 19.21
C ARG A 509 -18.59 -9.58 18.22
N GLU A 510 -18.75 -8.33 18.64
CA GLU A 510 -19.23 -7.24 17.77
C GLU A 510 -18.19 -6.87 16.70
N ILE A 511 -16.92 -6.84 17.06
CA ILE A 511 -15.80 -6.57 16.14
C ILE A 511 -15.63 -7.72 15.13
N VAL A 512 -15.68 -8.98 15.57
CA VAL A 512 -15.57 -10.14 14.67
C VAL A 512 -16.78 -10.23 13.72
N ALA A 513 -17.99 -9.89 14.19
CA ALA A 513 -19.18 -9.85 13.35
C ALA A 513 -19.09 -8.76 12.27
N THR A 514 -18.61 -7.56 12.63
CA THR A 514 -18.46 -6.45 11.68
C THR A 514 -17.31 -6.66 10.68
N LEU A 515 -16.21 -7.28 11.09
CA LEU A 515 -15.10 -7.65 10.18
C LEU A 515 -15.49 -8.75 9.19
N ALA A 516 -16.23 -9.77 9.63
CA ALA A 516 -16.69 -10.85 8.76
C ALA A 516 -17.74 -10.35 7.75
N GLU A 517 -18.62 -9.43 8.16
CA GLU A 517 -19.62 -8.81 7.28
C GLU A 517 -18.95 -7.92 6.22
N ALA A 518 -17.91 -7.18 6.59
CA ALA A 518 -17.12 -6.38 5.65
C ALA A 518 -16.33 -7.22 4.64
N ASP A 519 -15.74 -8.35 5.05
CA ASP A 519 -14.98 -9.23 4.16
C ASP A 519 -15.91 -9.95 3.16
N ALA A 520 -17.04 -10.48 3.61
CA ALA A 520 -18.02 -11.13 2.74
C ALA A 520 -18.62 -10.16 1.71
N ALA A 521 -18.91 -8.92 2.11
CA ALA A 521 -19.38 -7.87 1.21
C ALA A 521 -18.33 -7.52 0.15
N ASN A 522 -17.06 -7.38 0.54
CA ASN A 522 -15.97 -7.07 -0.40
C ASN A 522 -15.73 -8.20 -1.42
N ARG A 523 -15.76 -9.47 -0.99
CA ARG A 523 -15.64 -10.61 -1.91
C ARG A 523 -16.80 -10.70 -2.89
N LEU A 524 -18.01 -10.39 -2.41
CA LEU A 524 -19.19 -10.36 -3.25
C LEU A 524 -19.10 -9.24 -4.31
N VAL A 525 -18.69 -8.04 -3.93
CA VAL A 525 -18.47 -6.92 -4.87
C VAL A 525 -17.42 -7.30 -5.93
N ALA A 526 -16.31 -7.91 -5.51
CA ALA A 526 -15.28 -8.36 -6.45
C ALA A 526 -15.77 -9.46 -7.40
N ALA A 527 -16.58 -10.40 -6.92
CA ALA A 527 -17.17 -11.45 -7.76
C ALA A 527 -18.20 -10.88 -8.76
N VAL A 528 -19.02 -9.92 -8.31
CA VAL A 528 -19.97 -9.20 -9.16
C VAL A 528 -19.24 -8.40 -10.24
N ASP A 529 -18.17 -7.68 -9.91
CA ASP A 529 -17.34 -6.94 -10.88
C ASP A 529 -16.72 -7.85 -11.95
N GLN A 530 -16.27 -9.06 -11.55
CA GLN A 530 -15.76 -10.06 -12.49
C GLN A 530 -16.87 -10.57 -13.43
N VAL A 531 -18.07 -10.83 -12.92
CA VAL A 531 -19.22 -11.25 -13.72
C VAL A 531 -19.66 -10.13 -14.67
N THR A 532 -19.68 -8.88 -14.24
CA THR A 532 -20.00 -7.71 -15.08
C THR A 532 -18.96 -7.52 -16.20
N SER A 533 -17.68 -7.67 -15.89
CA SER A 533 -16.60 -7.58 -16.87
C SER A 533 -16.71 -8.67 -17.94
N ALA A 534 -17.01 -9.90 -17.51
CA ALA A 534 -17.25 -11.01 -18.43
C ALA A 534 -18.52 -10.84 -19.26
N GLY A 535 -19.59 -10.27 -18.68
CA GLY A 535 -20.83 -9.92 -19.38
C GLY A 535 -20.62 -8.90 -20.48
N LYS A 536 -19.82 -7.85 -20.23
CA LYS A 536 -19.44 -6.85 -21.24
C LYS A 536 -18.60 -7.45 -22.37
N ALA A 537 -17.63 -8.31 -22.03
CA ALA A 537 -16.83 -9.01 -23.04
C ALA A 537 -17.71 -9.91 -23.93
N ALA A 538 -18.71 -10.58 -23.35
CA ALA A 538 -19.70 -11.33 -24.11
C ALA A 538 -20.58 -10.42 -24.98
N GLU A 539 -21.07 -9.29 -24.47
CA GLU A 539 -21.85 -8.33 -25.25
C GLU A 539 -21.07 -7.77 -26.46
N GLU A 540 -19.81 -7.41 -26.25
CA GLU A 540 -18.89 -6.97 -27.32
C GLU A 540 -18.64 -8.05 -28.36
N ALA A 541 -18.50 -9.31 -27.94
CA ALA A 541 -18.42 -10.45 -28.85
C ALA A 541 -19.71 -10.57 -29.68
N LEU A 542 -20.87 -10.51 -29.04
CA LEU A 542 -22.17 -10.72 -29.69
C LEU A 542 -22.57 -9.59 -30.64
N ALA A 543 -22.06 -8.38 -30.44
CA ALA A 543 -22.29 -7.22 -31.31
C ALA A 543 -21.80 -7.42 -32.76
N GLY A 544 -20.80 -8.29 -32.99
CA GLY A 544 -20.25 -8.56 -34.33
C GLY A 544 -21.04 -9.58 -35.17
N ILE A 545 -21.94 -10.35 -34.54
CA ILE A 545 -22.67 -11.46 -35.18
C ILE A 545 -23.71 -10.96 -36.21
N PRO A 546 -24.53 -9.92 -35.94
CA PRO A 546 -25.50 -9.40 -36.90
C PRO A 546 -24.86 -8.86 -38.20
N ASP A 547 -23.67 -8.28 -38.10
CA ASP A 547 -22.91 -7.80 -39.26
C ASP A 547 -22.40 -8.97 -40.12
N LEU A 548 -21.98 -10.06 -39.48
CA LEU A 548 -21.58 -11.30 -40.15
C LEU A 548 -22.76 -11.95 -40.87
N THR A 549 -23.94 -12.04 -40.23
CA THR A 549 -25.15 -12.60 -40.86
C THR A 549 -25.64 -11.74 -42.02
N ALA A 550 -25.63 -10.41 -41.88
CA ALA A 550 -25.97 -9.49 -42.96
C ALA A 550 -25.03 -9.61 -44.17
N ARG A 551 -23.73 -9.84 -43.94
CA ARG A 551 -22.74 -10.06 -45.00
C ARG A 551 -22.92 -11.42 -45.69
N ILE A 552 -23.23 -12.47 -44.95
CA ILE A 552 -23.59 -13.79 -45.52
C ILE A 552 -24.81 -13.63 -46.43
N ASP A 553 -25.85 -12.93 -45.99
CA ASP A 553 -27.05 -12.69 -46.79
C ASP A 553 -26.79 -11.85 -48.04
N ALA A 554 -25.97 -10.80 -47.92
CA ALA A 554 -25.56 -9.98 -49.05
C ALA A 554 -24.79 -10.79 -50.10
N LEU A 555 -23.92 -11.71 -49.65
CA LEU A 555 -23.18 -12.61 -50.55
C LEU A 555 -24.11 -13.57 -51.29
N VAL A 556 -25.13 -14.11 -50.62
CA VAL A 556 -26.13 -14.98 -51.27
C VAL A 556 -26.94 -14.25 -52.33
N VAL A 557 -27.33 -12.99 -52.08
CA VAL A 557 -28.07 -12.20 -53.08
C VAL A 557 -27.20 -11.96 -54.33
N LYS A 558 -25.92 -11.63 -54.12
CA LYS A 558 -24.95 -11.42 -55.20
C LYS A 558 -24.54 -12.71 -55.92
N ALA A 559 -24.68 -13.87 -55.27
CA ALA A 559 -24.35 -15.19 -55.81
C ALA A 559 -25.03 -15.50 -57.16
N THR A 560 -26.18 -14.86 -57.41
CA THR A 560 -26.98 -15.03 -58.62
C THR A 560 -26.52 -14.19 -59.81
N ASP A 561 -25.78 -13.10 -59.59
CA ASP A 561 -25.49 -12.07 -60.60
C ASP A 561 -23.98 -11.90 -60.89
N LEU A 562 -23.08 -12.37 -60.02
CA LEU A 562 -21.64 -12.20 -60.16
C LEU A 562 -20.95 -13.37 -60.91
N PRO A 563 -19.86 -13.10 -61.65
CA PRO A 563 -18.94 -14.12 -62.13
C PRO A 563 -18.35 -14.95 -60.97
N LEU A 564 -18.06 -16.23 -61.24
CA LEU A 564 -17.58 -17.18 -60.23
C LEU A 564 -16.29 -16.70 -59.53
N GLU A 565 -15.39 -16.04 -60.26
CA GLU A 565 -14.14 -15.49 -59.73
C GLU A 565 -14.39 -14.38 -58.68
N ASP A 566 -15.31 -13.45 -58.96
CA ASP A 566 -15.66 -12.37 -58.05
C ASP A 566 -16.37 -12.90 -56.79
N LEU A 567 -17.21 -13.94 -56.94
CA LEU A 567 -17.85 -14.63 -55.83
C LEU A 567 -16.85 -15.33 -54.91
N THR A 568 -15.86 -16.02 -55.48
CA THR A 568 -14.82 -16.68 -54.69
C THR A 568 -13.97 -15.67 -53.92
N ALA A 569 -13.73 -14.48 -54.48
CA ALA A 569 -13.01 -13.40 -53.80
C ALA A 569 -13.82 -12.82 -52.62
N GLU A 570 -15.12 -12.54 -52.79
CA GLU A 570 -15.98 -12.09 -51.70
C GLU A 570 -16.15 -13.16 -50.60
N ALA A 571 -16.32 -14.43 -50.98
CA ALA A 571 -16.41 -15.55 -50.03
C ALA A 571 -15.12 -15.74 -49.22
N THR A 572 -13.94 -15.59 -49.85
CA THR A 572 -12.63 -15.66 -49.17
C THR A 572 -12.44 -14.49 -48.20
N GLY A 573 -12.93 -13.29 -48.55
CA GLY A 573 -12.94 -12.14 -47.66
C GLY A 573 -13.80 -12.37 -46.42
N LEU A 574 -15.03 -12.85 -46.63
CA LEU A 574 -15.96 -13.18 -45.56
C LEU A 574 -15.42 -14.27 -44.62
N ALA A 575 -14.81 -15.32 -45.17
CA ALA A 575 -14.19 -16.40 -44.39
C ALA A 575 -12.96 -15.94 -43.59
N ARG A 576 -12.25 -14.90 -44.06
CA ARG A 576 -11.14 -14.28 -43.32
C ARG A 576 -11.66 -13.41 -42.17
N ASP A 577 -12.67 -12.59 -42.44
CA ASP A 577 -13.30 -11.72 -41.43
C ASP A 577 -13.92 -12.57 -40.30
N ALA A 578 -14.60 -13.66 -40.67
CA ALA A 578 -15.14 -14.62 -39.71
C ALA A 578 -14.04 -15.29 -38.87
N ARG A 579 -12.93 -15.74 -39.46
CA ARG A 579 -11.79 -16.30 -38.70
C ARG A 579 -11.15 -15.28 -37.76
N GLY A 580 -11.06 -14.02 -38.18
CA GLY A 580 -10.59 -12.94 -37.32
C GLY A 580 -11.49 -12.74 -36.11
N PHE A 581 -12.80 -12.83 -36.30
CA PHE A 581 -13.78 -12.77 -35.23
C PHE A 581 -13.70 -14.01 -34.31
N ILE A 582 -13.66 -15.23 -34.87
CA ILE A 582 -13.57 -16.50 -34.11
C ILE A 582 -12.28 -16.59 -33.29
N GLY A 583 -11.17 -16.06 -33.80
CA GLY A 583 -9.88 -16.05 -33.11
C GLY A 583 -9.71 -14.92 -32.10
N SER A 584 -10.71 -14.03 -31.95
CA SER A 584 -10.63 -12.90 -31.04
C SER A 584 -10.74 -13.33 -29.57
N GLU A 585 -10.16 -12.54 -28.68
CA GLU A 585 -10.25 -12.73 -27.23
C GLU A 585 -11.72 -12.67 -26.76
N ALA A 586 -12.54 -11.87 -27.44
CA ALA A 586 -13.99 -11.78 -27.24
C ALA A 586 -14.72 -13.10 -27.60
N ALA A 587 -14.30 -13.80 -28.66
CA ALA A 587 -14.89 -15.10 -29.02
C ALA A 587 -14.51 -16.23 -28.06
N GLN A 588 -13.39 -16.10 -27.35
CA GLN A 588 -12.98 -17.06 -26.30
C GLN A 588 -13.80 -16.91 -25.00
N ALA A 589 -14.46 -15.76 -24.82
CA ALA A 589 -15.35 -15.51 -23.70
C ALA A 589 -16.79 -16.03 -23.93
N LEU A 590 -17.09 -16.57 -25.12
CA LEU A 590 -18.43 -17.06 -25.46
C LEU A 590 -18.74 -18.40 -24.78
N PRO A 591 -20.01 -18.66 -24.41
CA PRO A 591 -20.46 -19.97 -23.94
C PRO A 591 -20.11 -21.10 -24.92
N ALA A 592 -19.83 -22.30 -24.41
CA ALA A 592 -19.47 -23.45 -25.22
C ALA A 592 -20.49 -23.75 -26.35
N SER A 593 -21.78 -23.63 -26.07
CA SER A 593 -22.87 -23.78 -27.05
C SER A 593 -22.80 -22.75 -28.19
N VAL A 594 -22.43 -21.51 -27.88
CA VAL A 594 -22.22 -20.45 -28.87
C VAL A 594 -20.92 -20.69 -29.62
N SER A 595 -19.86 -21.12 -28.94
CA SER A 595 -18.58 -21.48 -29.56
C SER A 595 -18.71 -22.65 -30.55
N GLU A 596 -19.57 -23.64 -30.25
CA GLU A 596 -19.84 -24.78 -31.10
C GLU A 596 -20.63 -24.36 -32.35
N ALA A 597 -21.63 -23.49 -32.18
CA ALA A 597 -22.37 -22.90 -33.30
C ALA A 597 -21.46 -22.04 -34.20
N VAL A 598 -20.56 -21.27 -33.59
CA VAL A 598 -19.58 -20.41 -34.28
C VAL A 598 -18.47 -21.23 -34.96
N ALA A 599 -18.03 -22.34 -34.36
CA ALA A 599 -17.08 -23.28 -34.96
C ALA A 599 -17.70 -24.04 -36.14
N SER A 600 -18.98 -24.42 -36.03
CA SER A 600 -19.76 -24.98 -37.13
C SER A 600 -19.86 -23.99 -38.30
N LEU A 601 -20.11 -22.70 -38.00
CA LEU A 601 -20.08 -21.65 -39.01
C LEU A 601 -18.69 -21.50 -39.65
N GLY A 602 -17.61 -21.58 -38.86
CA GLY A 602 -16.24 -21.57 -39.36
C GLY A 602 -15.93 -22.72 -40.32
N ALA A 603 -16.33 -23.95 -39.97
CA ALA A 603 -16.14 -25.12 -40.82
C ALA A 603 -16.90 -24.99 -42.16
N VAL A 604 -18.12 -24.45 -42.12
CA VAL A 604 -18.91 -24.21 -43.33
C VAL A 604 -18.31 -23.09 -44.20
N LEU A 605 -17.68 -22.08 -43.57
CA LEU A 605 -16.96 -21.03 -44.28
C LEU A 605 -15.67 -21.53 -44.93
N ASP A 606 -15.00 -22.52 -44.34
CA ASP A 606 -13.85 -23.20 -44.96
C ASP A 606 -14.29 -24.02 -46.20
N ASP A 607 -15.39 -24.76 -46.09
CA ASP A 607 -16.01 -25.47 -47.23
C ASP A 607 -16.39 -24.50 -48.38
N LEU A 608 -16.80 -23.27 -48.04
CA LEU A 608 -17.08 -22.18 -48.98
C LEU A 608 -15.83 -21.75 -49.76
N THR A 609 -14.64 -21.79 -49.14
CA THR A 609 -13.37 -21.43 -49.79
C THR A 609 -12.79 -22.55 -50.66
N GLU A 610 -13.15 -23.81 -50.39
CA GLU A 610 -12.74 -24.97 -51.20
C GLU A 610 -13.72 -25.31 -52.34
N ALA A 611 -14.88 -24.67 -52.39
CA ALA A 611 -15.90 -24.93 -53.40
C ALA A 611 -15.43 -24.57 -54.84
N GLY A 612 -15.14 -25.58 -55.65
CA GLY A 612 -14.65 -25.42 -57.03
C GLY A 612 -15.75 -25.27 -58.10
N THR A 613 -17.03 -25.35 -57.72
CA THR A 613 -18.17 -25.26 -58.65
C THR A 613 -19.31 -24.42 -58.08
N ALA A 614 -20.09 -23.78 -58.96
CA ALA A 614 -21.25 -22.96 -58.57
C ALA A 614 -22.28 -23.73 -57.71
N GLN A 615 -22.44 -25.03 -57.94
CA GLN A 615 -23.38 -25.87 -57.20
C GLN A 615 -22.89 -26.18 -55.77
N GLN A 616 -21.58 -26.41 -55.59
CA GLN A 616 -20.97 -26.59 -54.26
C GLN A 616 -21.00 -25.29 -53.46
N LEU A 617 -20.73 -24.17 -54.11
CA LEU A 617 -20.78 -22.85 -53.50
C LEU A 617 -22.18 -22.53 -52.95
N ASN A 618 -23.23 -22.82 -53.75
CA ASN A 618 -24.61 -22.57 -53.34
C ASN A 618 -25.07 -23.48 -52.19
N ALA A 619 -24.57 -24.72 -52.12
CA ALA A 619 -24.81 -25.63 -51.00
C ALA A 619 -24.12 -25.13 -49.72
N ALA A 620 -22.86 -24.70 -49.82
CA ALA A 620 -22.10 -24.18 -48.69
C ALA A 620 -22.67 -22.85 -48.17
N LEU A 621 -23.17 -21.96 -49.05
CA LEU A 621 -23.92 -20.75 -48.69
C LEU A 621 -25.23 -21.06 -47.94
N ALA A 622 -25.94 -22.13 -48.31
CA ALA A 622 -27.14 -22.56 -47.60
C ALA A 622 -26.81 -23.09 -46.19
N SER A 623 -25.76 -23.90 -46.07
CA SER A 623 -25.27 -24.37 -44.77
C SER A 623 -24.76 -23.21 -43.90
N ALA A 624 -24.15 -22.17 -44.49
CA ALA A 624 -23.64 -21.02 -43.76
C ALA A 624 -24.80 -20.22 -43.13
N ARG A 625 -25.93 -20.10 -43.85
CA ARG A 625 -27.15 -19.50 -43.31
C ARG A 625 -27.78 -20.29 -42.17
N GLU A 626 -27.80 -21.61 -42.29
CA GLU A 626 -28.34 -22.48 -41.25
C GLU A 626 -27.49 -22.42 -39.97
N ALA A 627 -26.16 -22.42 -40.13
CA ALA A 627 -25.22 -22.21 -39.03
C ALA A 627 -25.36 -20.81 -38.40
N ALA A 628 -25.50 -19.75 -39.22
CA ALA A 628 -25.73 -18.39 -38.75
C ALA A 628 -27.03 -18.24 -37.94
N ALA A 629 -28.11 -18.89 -38.38
CA ALA A 629 -29.38 -18.90 -37.63
C ALA A 629 -29.28 -19.67 -36.31
N ALA A 630 -28.47 -20.73 -36.26
CA ALA A 630 -28.20 -21.46 -35.02
C ALA A 630 -27.40 -20.61 -34.01
N VAL A 631 -26.45 -19.80 -34.48
CA VAL A 631 -25.72 -18.83 -33.65
C VAL A 631 -26.68 -17.76 -33.10
N GLU A 632 -27.56 -17.21 -33.94
CA GLU A 632 -28.54 -16.19 -33.51
C GLU A 632 -29.50 -16.72 -32.43
N LEU A 633 -29.94 -17.98 -32.57
CA LEU A 633 -30.78 -18.66 -31.59
C LEU A 633 -30.04 -18.91 -30.26
N ALA A 634 -28.77 -19.29 -30.31
CA ALA A 634 -27.95 -19.58 -29.13
C ALA A 634 -27.63 -18.31 -28.30
N VAL A 635 -27.76 -17.13 -28.89
CA VAL A 635 -27.38 -15.84 -28.31
C VAL A 635 -28.59 -15.06 -27.77
N GLN A 636 -29.80 -15.47 -28.15
CA GLN A 636 -31.05 -14.73 -27.91
C GLN A 636 -31.30 -14.35 -26.43
N ASP A 637 -30.85 -15.16 -25.48
CA ASP A 637 -31.12 -14.98 -24.06
C ASP A 637 -30.00 -14.27 -23.28
N VAL A 638 -28.82 -14.05 -23.89
CA VAL A 638 -27.66 -13.42 -23.24
C VAL A 638 -27.93 -11.98 -22.78
N PRO A 639 -28.60 -11.11 -23.58
CA PRO A 639 -28.89 -9.73 -23.15
C PRO A 639 -29.75 -9.64 -21.87
N GLN A 640 -30.64 -10.63 -21.65
CA GLN A 640 -31.49 -10.66 -20.45
C GLN A 640 -30.70 -10.99 -19.19
N VAL A 641 -29.60 -11.74 -19.31
CA VAL A 641 -28.70 -12.05 -18.19
C VAL A 641 -27.85 -10.83 -17.83
N VAL A 642 -27.32 -10.12 -18.83
CA VAL A 642 -26.56 -8.87 -18.62
C VAL A 642 -27.42 -7.79 -17.95
N GLU A 643 -28.65 -7.58 -18.43
CA GLU A 643 -29.57 -6.59 -17.84
C GLU A 643 -29.90 -6.91 -16.36
N ARG A 644 -29.93 -8.19 -15.99
CA ARG A 644 -30.18 -8.63 -14.60
C ARG A 644 -28.95 -8.40 -13.71
N ILE A 645 -27.75 -8.66 -14.23
CA ILE A 645 -26.49 -8.39 -13.53
C ILE A 645 -26.33 -6.89 -13.26
N ASP A 646 -26.56 -6.04 -14.27
CA ASP A 646 -26.46 -4.58 -14.12
C ASP A 646 -27.45 -4.03 -13.08
N ARG A 647 -28.63 -4.65 -12.97
CA ARG A 647 -29.63 -4.27 -11.96
C ARG A 647 -29.20 -4.60 -10.54
N ILE A 648 -28.44 -5.69 -10.34
CA ILE A 648 -27.90 -6.08 -9.03
C ILE A 648 -26.76 -5.15 -8.63
N VAL A 649 -25.86 -4.82 -9.58
CA VAL A 649 -24.78 -3.84 -9.37
C VAL A 649 -25.35 -2.49 -8.97
N ALA A 650 -26.35 -2.00 -9.70
CA ALA A 650 -26.95 -0.69 -9.46
C ALA A 650 -27.68 -0.57 -8.11
N ASN A 651 -28.04 -1.69 -7.49
CA ASN A 651 -28.79 -1.74 -6.23
C ASN A 651 -27.96 -2.29 -5.05
N ALA A 652 -26.70 -2.69 -5.26
CA ALA A 652 -25.88 -3.36 -4.24
C ALA A 652 -25.57 -2.48 -3.03
N GLU A 653 -25.57 -1.15 -3.18
CA GLU A 653 -25.29 -0.21 -2.08
C GLU A 653 -26.49 0.01 -1.13
N ASP A 654 -27.72 -0.26 -1.58
CA ASP A 654 -28.96 0.12 -0.87
C ASP A 654 -29.83 -1.07 -0.42
N VAL A 655 -29.47 -2.32 -0.79
CA VAL A 655 -30.30 -3.51 -0.58
C VAL A 655 -29.87 -4.30 0.66
N LYS A 656 -30.85 -4.76 1.45
CA LYS A 656 -30.60 -5.65 2.60
C LYS A 656 -30.04 -7.00 2.15
N LEU A 657 -29.10 -7.56 2.93
CA LEU A 657 -28.39 -8.82 2.64
C LEU A 657 -29.30 -10.00 2.28
N ASP A 658 -30.49 -10.09 2.87
CA ASP A 658 -31.51 -11.11 2.59
C ASP A 658 -32.15 -10.97 1.19
N ALA A 659 -32.36 -9.74 0.73
CA ALA A 659 -32.84 -9.47 -0.62
C ALA A 659 -31.74 -9.70 -1.66
N LEU A 660 -30.50 -9.28 -1.35
CA LEU A 660 -29.32 -9.51 -2.20
C LEU A 660 -29.07 -11.01 -2.42
N ALA A 661 -29.13 -11.82 -1.35
CA ALA A 661 -28.95 -13.27 -1.44
C ALA A 661 -30.04 -13.98 -2.27
N THR A 662 -31.24 -13.38 -2.34
CA THR A 662 -32.33 -13.87 -3.19
C THR A 662 -32.06 -13.55 -4.65
N GLU A 663 -31.70 -12.30 -4.96
CA GLU A 663 -31.39 -11.86 -6.33
C GLU A 663 -30.17 -12.60 -6.93
N LEU A 664 -29.11 -12.78 -6.16
CA LEU A 664 -27.93 -13.55 -6.58
C LEU A 664 -28.26 -15.04 -6.81
N GLY A 665 -29.17 -15.60 -6.02
CA GLY A 665 -29.67 -16.96 -6.22
C GLY A 665 -30.44 -17.12 -7.54
N GLU A 666 -31.19 -16.10 -7.95
CA GLU A 666 -31.89 -16.08 -9.22
C GLU A 666 -30.94 -15.92 -10.42
N VAL A 667 -29.82 -15.20 -10.26
CA VAL A 667 -28.75 -15.12 -11.27
C VAL A 667 -28.07 -16.46 -11.45
N LEU A 668 -27.69 -17.14 -10.37
CA LEU A 668 -27.11 -18.48 -10.44
C LEU A 668 -28.06 -19.48 -11.10
N ALA A 669 -29.36 -19.42 -10.77
CA ALA A 669 -30.36 -20.28 -11.41
C ALA A 669 -30.55 -19.95 -12.92
N SER A 670 -30.43 -18.67 -13.30
CA SER A 670 -30.50 -18.25 -14.70
C SER A 670 -29.27 -18.67 -15.49
N ALA A 671 -28.08 -18.60 -14.87
CA ALA A 671 -26.84 -19.12 -15.43
C ALA A 671 -26.90 -20.64 -15.62
N ASP A 672 -27.31 -21.38 -14.59
CA ASP A 672 -27.47 -22.84 -14.65
C ASP A 672 -28.44 -23.28 -15.75
N ALA A 673 -29.55 -22.54 -15.94
CA ALA A 673 -30.50 -22.77 -17.03
C ALA A 673 -29.91 -22.50 -18.44
N LEU A 674 -28.94 -21.60 -18.56
CA LEU A 674 -28.30 -21.22 -19.83
C LEU A 674 -27.14 -22.15 -20.20
N PHE A 675 -26.45 -22.72 -19.21
CA PHE A 675 -25.30 -23.62 -19.38
C PHE A 675 -25.65 -25.12 -19.29
N GLY A 676 -26.81 -25.48 -18.73
CA GLY A 676 -27.33 -26.85 -18.71
C GLY A 676 -26.51 -27.85 -17.87
N ASP A 677 -26.75 -29.16 -18.06
CA ASP A 677 -26.13 -30.28 -17.31
C ASP A 677 -24.60 -30.42 -17.51
N ALA A 678 -23.98 -29.63 -18.39
CA ALA A 678 -22.56 -29.74 -18.72
C ALA A 678 -21.63 -29.24 -17.58
N GLY A 679 -22.19 -28.47 -16.63
CA GLY A 679 -21.53 -28.08 -15.40
C GLY A 679 -20.44 -27.01 -15.57
N GLU A 680 -19.97 -26.51 -14.43
CA GLU A 680 -18.96 -25.44 -14.27
C GLU A 680 -17.66 -25.62 -15.10
N ALA A 681 -17.43 -26.83 -15.62
CA ALA A 681 -16.27 -27.21 -16.42
C ALA A 681 -16.21 -26.54 -17.81
N ASP A 682 -17.36 -26.12 -18.34
CA ASP A 682 -17.46 -25.52 -19.68
C ASP A 682 -17.49 -23.98 -19.67
N LEU A 683 -17.35 -23.37 -18.49
CA LEU A 683 -17.24 -21.92 -18.33
C LEU A 683 -15.79 -21.45 -18.51
N PRO A 684 -15.56 -20.24 -19.09
CA PRO A 684 -14.26 -19.58 -19.01
C PRO A 684 -13.78 -19.50 -17.56
N ALA A 685 -12.50 -19.76 -17.31
CA ALA A 685 -11.96 -19.92 -15.94
C ALA A 685 -12.25 -18.72 -15.02
N ALA A 686 -12.32 -17.51 -15.59
CA ALA A 686 -12.68 -16.29 -14.87
C ALA A 686 -14.15 -16.29 -14.41
N LEU A 687 -15.08 -16.74 -15.26
CA LEU A 687 -16.51 -16.86 -14.94
C LEU A 687 -16.76 -18.00 -13.95
N ALA A 688 -16.11 -19.15 -14.15
CA ALA A 688 -16.20 -20.29 -13.22
C ALA A 688 -15.72 -19.88 -11.81
N GLY A 689 -14.61 -19.15 -11.71
CA GLY A 689 -14.11 -18.62 -10.45
C GLY A 689 -15.12 -17.69 -9.77
N ALA A 690 -15.69 -16.75 -10.51
CA ALA A 690 -16.65 -15.80 -9.97
C ALA A 690 -17.96 -16.48 -9.49
N PHE A 691 -18.48 -17.45 -10.24
CA PHE A 691 -19.68 -18.20 -9.83
C PHE A 691 -19.43 -19.10 -8.60
N ARG A 692 -18.26 -19.71 -8.48
CA ARG A 692 -17.86 -20.44 -7.26
C ARG A 692 -17.79 -19.53 -6.03
N GLU A 693 -17.18 -18.36 -6.19
CA GLU A 693 -17.08 -17.38 -5.10
C GLU A 693 -18.47 -16.86 -4.69
N MET A 694 -19.37 -16.62 -5.66
CA MET A 694 -20.76 -16.26 -5.42
C MET A 694 -21.56 -17.38 -4.73
N ASP A 695 -21.40 -18.64 -5.15
CA ASP A 695 -22.08 -19.79 -4.54
C ASP A 695 -21.59 -20.03 -3.11
N GLN A 696 -20.29 -19.87 -2.88
CA GLN A 696 -19.68 -19.96 -1.56
C GLN A 696 -20.18 -18.82 -0.64
N ALA A 697 -20.16 -17.57 -1.11
CA ALA A 697 -20.68 -16.43 -0.36
C ALA A 697 -22.18 -16.60 -0.06
N LEU A 698 -22.96 -17.10 -1.01
CA LEU A 698 -24.38 -17.41 -0.80
C LEU A 698 -24.61 -18.58 0.14
N ALA A 699 -23.78 -19.60 0.12
CA ALA A 699 -23.84 -20.71 1.06
C ALA A 699 -23.53 -20.23 2.49
N GLU A 700 -22.54 -19.36 2.66
CA GLU A 700 -22.19 -18.72 3.92
C GLU A 700 -23.32 -17.79 4.43
N LEU A 701 -23.98 -17.05 3.53
CA LEU A 701 -25.14 -16.21 3.85
C LEU A 701 -26.40 -17.04 4.18
N ARG A 702 -26.68 -18.12 3.42
CA ARG A 702 -27.86 -19.00 3.60
C ARG A 702 -27.74 -19.96 4.76
N ALA A 703 -26.54 -20.39 5.12
CA ALA A 703 -26.28 -21.18 6.31
C ALA A 703 -26.60 -20.40 7.61
N GLY A 704 -26.86 -19.09 7.48
CA GLY A 704 -26.97 -18.18 8.60
C GLY A 704 -25.58 -17.97 9.15
N GLY A 705 -25.03 -16.78 8.91
CA GLY A 705 -23.69 -16.43 9.38
C GLY A 705 -23.46 -16.90 10.81
N LEU A 706 -22.25 -17.38 11.08
CA LEU A 706 -21.66 -17.61 12.40
C LEU A 706 -21.65 -19.04 12.97
N ILE A 707 -22.34 -20.06 12.42
CA ILE A 707 -22.53 -21.29 13.23
C ILE A 707 -21.25 -22.11 13.47
N ASP A 708 -20.33 -22.29 12.52
CA ASP A 708 -19.18 -23.20 12.74
C ASP A 708 -18.03 -22.57 13.53
N SER A 709 -17.58 -21.36 13.18
CA SER A 709 -16.54 -20.63 13.94
C SER A 709 -17.03 -20.20 15.32
N ALA A 710 -18.33 -19.86 15.45
CA ALA A 710 -18.92 -19.65 16.77
C ALA A 710 -19.14 -20.98 17.50
N ASN A 711 -19.43 -22.11 16.85
CA ASN A 711 -19.51 -23.41 17.52
C ASN A 711 -18.17 -23.87 18.08
N GLU A 712 -17.06 -23.61 17.38
CA GLU A 712 -15.72 -23.96 17.84
C GLU A 712 -15.33 -23.09 19.05
N THR A 713 -15.63 -21.80 18.99
CA THR A 713 -15.45 -20.85 20.10
C THR A 713 -16.40 -21.15 21.28
N LEU A 714 -17.65 -21.54 21.00
CA LEU A 714 -18.65 -21.94 22.00
C LEU A 714 -18.34 -23.31 22.59
N ALA A 715 -17.69 -24.22 21.86
CA ALA A 715 -17.22 -25.51 22.37
C ALA A 715 -16.07 -25.31 23.37
N SER A 716 -15.10 -24.48 23.02
CA SER A 716 -14.03 -24.03 23.92
C SER A 716 -14.59 -23.36 25.19
N THR A 717 -15.59 -22.48 25.03
CA THR A 717 -16.25 -21.80 26.16
C THR A 717 -17.10 -22.75 27.01
N ARG A 718 -17.80 -23.72 26.40
CA ARG A 718 -18.54 -24.78 27.14
C ARG A 718 -17.61 -25.70 27.90
N GLN A 719 -16.42 -26.00 27.36
CA GLN A 719 -15.43 -26.83 28.03
C GLN A 719 -14.84 -26.10 29.26
N ALA A 720 -14.59 -24.79 29.16
CA ALA A 720 -14.20 -23.96 30.30
C ALA A 720 -15.34 -23.84 31.34
N ALA A 721 -16.59 -23.67 30.90
CA ALA A 721 -17.74 -23.63 31.80
C ALA A 721 -18.02 -24.98 32.49
N SER A 722 -17.78 -26.11 31.80
CA SER A 722 -17.87 -27.47 32.36
C SER A 722 -16.83 -27.67 33.45
N ALA A 723 -15.58 -27.28 33.22
CA ALA A 723 -14.52 -27.41 34.21
C ALA A 723 -14.81 -26.61 35.50
N VAL A 724 -15.48 -25.46 35.39
CA VAL A 724 -15.93 -24.66 36.53
C VAL A 724 -17.16 -25.29 37.22
N ALA A 725 -18.07 -25.91 36.47
CA ALA A 725 -19.22 -26.63 37.01
C ALA A 725 -18.80 -27.91 37.76
N ASP A 726 -17.84 -28.66 37.22
CA ASP A 726 -17.26 -29.86 37.84
C ASP A 726 -16.55 -29.50 39.16
N ALA A 727 -15.80 -28.38 39.18
CA ALA A 727 -15.19 -27.86 40.41
C ALA A 727 -16.23 -27.38 41.45
N ALA A 728 -17.41 -26.93 41.00
CA ALA A 728 -18.50 -26.52 41.88
C ALA A 728 -19.29 -27.71 42.46
N GLU A 729 -19.31 -28.86 41.77
CA GLU A 729 -19.98 -30.09 42.20
C GLU A 729 -19.25 -30.77 43.38
N ASP A 730 -17.94 -30.51 43.56
CA ASP A 730 -17.13 -31.04 44.66
C ASP A 730 -17.22 -30.21 45.96
N LEU A 731 -17.70 -28.97 45.89
CA LEU A 731 -17.82 -28.05 47.04
C LEU A 731 -18.75 -28.57 48.16
N PRO A 732 -19.94 -29.15 47.88
CA PRO A 732 -20.80 -29.73 48.92
C PRO A 732 -20.11 -30.84 49.72
N GLY A 733 -19.27 -31.66 49.06
CA GLY A 733 -18.48 -32.71 49.70
C GLY A 733 -17.39 -32.14 50.63
N LEU A 734 -16.82 -31.00 50.27
CA LEU A 734 -15.87 -30.27 51.10
C LEU A 734 -16.55 -29.66 52.35
N VAL A 735 -17.72 -29.04 52.16
CA VAL A 735 -18.54 -28.46 53.25
C VAL A 735 -18.98 -29.54 54.25
N GLN A 736 -19.42 -30.72 53.78
CA GLN A 736 -19.76 -31.84 54.67
C GLN A 736 -18.57 -32.40 55.46
N ARG A 737 -17.36 -32.31 54.93
CA ARG A 737 -16.13 -32.74 55.62
C ARG A 737 -15.74 -31.72 56.70
N ILE A 738 -15.89 -30.43 56.40
CA ILE A 738 -15.68 -29.33 57.36
C ILE A 738 -16.70 -29.41 58.50
N ASP A 739 -17.97 -29.63 58.21
CA ASP A 739 -19.02 -29.69 59.26
C ASP A 739 -18.82 -30.90 60.20
N ARG A 740 -18.36 -32.04 59.67
CA ARG A 740 -17.94 -33.20 60.47
C ARG A 740 -16.74 -32.90 61.35
N ALA A 741 -15.71 -32.25 60.82
CA ALA A 741 -14.52 -31.86 61.58
C ALA A 741 -14.87 -30.86 62.70
N LEU A 742 -15.74 -29.89 62.42
CA LEU A 742 -16.20 -28.90 63.40
C LEU A 742 -17.07 -29.53 64.50
N THR A 743 -17.95 -30.46 64.14
CA THR A 743 -18.79 -31.18 65.11
C THR A 743 -17.93 -32.04 66.04
N GLN A 744 -16.91 -32.71 65.48
CA GLN A 744 -15.97 -33.51 66.26
C GLN A 744 -15.12 -32.62 67.18
N ALA A 745 -14.66 -31.47 66.70
CA ALA A 745 -13.93 -30.47 67.49
C ALA A 745 -14.77 -29.92 68.66
N GLN A 746 -16.05 -29.57 68.43
CA GLN A 746 -16.98 -29.14 69.48
C GLN A 746 -17.25 -30.24 70.51
N GLY A 747 -17.36 -31.50 70.07
CA GLY A 747 -17.49 -32.66 70.95
C GLY A 747 -16.32 -32.79 71.92
N THR A 748 -15.09 -32.66 71.43
CA THR A 748 -13.88 -32.63 72.29
C THR A 748 -13.84 -31.41 73.18
N LEU A 749 -14.26 -30.23 72.71
CA LEU A 749 -14.19 -29.00 73.51
C LEU A 749 -15.17 -29.02 74.70
N SER A 750 -16.33 -29.66 74.56
CA SER A 750 -17.35 -29.76 75.63
C SER A 750 -16.94 -30.62 76.83
N THR A 751 -15.83 -31.36 76.71
CA THR A 751 -15.24 -32.12 77.83
C THR A 751 -14.30 -31.28 78.69
N TYR A 752 -13.99 -30.05 78.29
CA TYR A 752 -13.20 -29.07 79.06
C TYR A 752 -14.09 -28.04 79.77
N ASP A 753 -13.64 -27.50 80.90
CA ASP A 753 -14.42 -26.58 81.75
C ASP A 753 -14.86 -25.31 80.99
N ASP A 754 -16.19 -25.10 80.92
CA ASP A 754 -16.89 -24.00 80.25
C ASP A 754 -16.51 -22.61 80.77
N SER A 755 -15.86 -22.56 81.95
CA SER A 755 -15.43 -21.31 82.57
C SER A 755 -14.13 -20.73 81.99
N SER A 756 -13.36 -21.51 81.21
CA SER A 756 -12.06 -21.06 80.69
C SER A 756 -12.18 -20.08 79.51
N THR A 757 -11.34 -19.04 79.50
CA THR A 757 -11.27 -18.03 78.42
C THR A 757 -10.96 -18.66 77.07
N PHE A 758 -10.14 -19.72 77.08
CA PHE A 758 -9.79 -20.51 75.91
C PHE A 758 -11.00 -21.23 75.29
N SER A 759 -11.85 -21.88 76.11
CA SER A 759 -13.08 -22.52 75.63
C SER A 759 -14.00 -21.50 74.94
N ARG A 760 -14.14 -20.29 75.50
CA ARG A 760 -14.96 -19.22 74.91
C ARG A 760 -14.40 -18.68 73.60
N GLU A 761 -13.09 -18.51 73.49
CA GLU A 761 -12.43 -18.00 72.27
C GLU A 761 -12.46 -19.03 71.14
N VAL A 762 -12.20 -20.31 71.45
CA VAL A 762 -12.30 -21.40 70.48
C VAL A 762 -13.76 -21.62 70.06
N ALA A 763 -14.72 -21.52 70.97
CA ALA A 763 -16.14 -21.57 70.61
C ALA A 763 -16.61 -20.35 69.79
N ALA A 764 -15.96 -19.20 69.90
CA ALA A 764 -16.22 -18.04 69.03
C ALA A 764 -15.63 -18.27 67.63
N ALA A 765 -14.37 -18.70 67.53
CA ALA A 765 -13.73 -19.02 66.25
C ALA A 765 -14.46 -20.15 65.49
N LEU A 766 -14.88 -21.20 66.19
CA LEU A 766 -15.68 -22.28 65.58
C LEU A 766 -17.03 -21.78 65.06
N ARG A 767 -17.68 -20.83 65.75
CA ARG A 767 -18.92 -20.20 65.27
C ARG A 767 -18.71 -19.32 64.05
N ASP A 768 -17.59 -18.61 63.97
CA ASP A 768 -17.27 -17.76 62.81
C ASP A 768 -16.89 -18.62 61.59
N ILE A 769 -16.14 -19.71 61.78
CA ILE A 769 -15.89 -20.71 60.73
C ILE A 769 -17.22 -21.35 60.28
N GLN A 770 -18.13 -21.66 61.21
CA GLN A 770 -19.43 -22.22 60.87
C GLN A 770 -20.32 -21.22 60.11
N ARG A 771 -20.21 -19.91 60.36
CA ARG A 771 -20.89 -18.87 59.56
C ARG A 771 -20.29 -18.76 58.16
N ALA A 772 -18.97 -18.80 58.03
CA ALA A 772 -18.27 -18.75 56.74
C ALA A 772 -18.60 -19.98 55.88
N ALA A 773 -18.63 -21.18 56.48
CA ALA A 773 -19.08 -22.39 55.80
C ALA A 773 -20.53 -22.29 55.33
N LYS A 774 -21.41 -21.63 56.12
CA LYS A 774 -22.82 -21.41 55.76
C LYS A 774 -23.01 -20.40 54.63
N SER A 775 -22.16 -19.37 54.55
CA SER A 775 -22.18 -18.43 53.42
C SER A 775 -21.69 -19.09 52.13
N VAL A 776 -20.69 -19.97 52.22
CA VAL A 776 -20.21 -20.76 51.07
C VAL A 776 -21.25 -21.79 50.62
N ASP A 777 -21.93 -22.49 51.54
CA ASP A 777 -23.06 -23.39 51.23
C ASP A 777 -24.24 -22.61 50.59
N SER A 778 -24.54 -21.42 51.08
CA SER A 778 -25.57 -20.55 50.47
C SER A 778 -25.21 -20.11 49.06
N LEU A 779 -23.94 -19.80 48.79
CA LEU A 779 -23.44 -19.44 47.47
C LEU A 779 -23.52 -20.64 46.52
N ALA A 780 -23.03 -21.80 46.96
CA ALA A 780 -23.07 -23.05 46.20
C ALA A 780 -24.51 -23.46 45.83
N ARG A 781 -25.45 -23.43 46.78
CA ARG A 781 -26.88 -23.69 46.51
C ARG A 781 -27.51 -22.65 45.59
N THR A 782 -27.05 -21.41 45.61
CA THR A 782 -27.56 -20.35 44.71
C THR A 782 -27.10 -20.59 43.28
N LEU A 783 -25.85 -21.03 43.10
CA LEU A 783 -25.26 -21.41 41.81
C LEU A 783 -25.92 -22.69 41.26
N GLU A 784 -26.14 -23.70 42.11
CA GLU A 784 -26.82 -24.96 41.74
C GLU A 784 -28.29 -24.71 41.33
N ARG A 785 -28.99 -23.80 42.02
CA ARG A 785 -30.42 -23.53 41.79
C ARG A 785 -30.68 -22.53 40.65
N ARG A 786 -29.67 -21.79 40.21
CA ARG A 786 -29.74 -20.84 39.08
C ARG A 786 -28.45 -20.87 38.25
N PRO A 787 -28.13 -21.97 37.55
CA PRO A 787 -26.92 -22.06 36.73
C PRO A 787 -26.86 -20.99 35.63
N ASN A 788 -28.02 -20.55 35.14
CA ASN A 788 -28.14 -19.51 34.11
C ASN A 788 -27.82 -18.09 34.59
N SER A 789 -27.72 -17.82 35.90
CA SER A 789 -27.36 -16.48 36.40
C SER A 789 -25.89 -16.12 36.11
N ILE A 790 -25.03 -17.13 35.91
CA ILE A 790 -23.62 -17.00 35.54
C ILE A 790 -23.48 -16.45 34.10
N ILE A 791 -24.43 -16.80 33.22
CA ILE A 791 -24.44 -16.45 31.80
C ILE A 791 -25.26 -15.17 31.53
N LEU A 792 -26.36 -14.96 32.26
CA LEU A 792 -27.30 -13.86 32.02
C LEU A 792 -27.17 -12.67 33.01
N GLY A 793 -26.32 -12.79 34.03
CA GLY A 793 -25.99 -11.69 34.96
C GLY A 793 -27.15 -11.21 35.86
N ARG A 794 -28.17 -12.05 36.12
CA ARG A 794 -29.31 -11.72 37.00
C ARG A 794 -29.61 -12.78 38.04
#